data_AF-A0A8T3CCM1-F1
#
_entry.id   AF-A0A8T3CCM1-F1
#
_cell.length_a   1.000
_cell.length_b   1.000
_cell.length_c   1.000
_cell.angle_alpha   90.00
_cell.angle_beta   90.00
_cell.angle_gamma   90.00
#
_symmetry.space_group_name_H-M   'P 1'
#
loop_
_entity.id
_entity.type
_entity.pdbx_description
1 polymer ?
#
loop_
_entity_poly.entity_id
_entity_poly.type
_entity_poly.pdbx_seq_one_letter_code
_entity_poly.pdbx_strand_id
1 'polypeptide(L)'
;MLSKANKGEITYILRHFIPNPSSGKVFLSGYGGELAIKNQEYKAKDDTQVQGADVNATLINENDSVDEVQGFLFGKLKTLYPELKEQLKELRKHLVESTNDMAPLKVWQMQDLSYQTAARILAAPSVDALTVMRDLSQNFPTKARSITKTVVNSEIRKEIEENQKFFKGTLGLQPGDSALFINGLHIDLDVQDIFSVFDVLRNEARVMEGLRSLLVETPFIHDILKLNVQPADSDYAVDIRSPAINWINNLETDGRYASWPSNVQELLRPTFPGVIRQIRKNFHNFVVIVDPAHENTAELLSVAEMFFSNNIPLRIGVVFVVSDAEDVNGMEDAGIALLRAFNYIADEVDNQHAFDAIISMFNKVPTGGKLKVEHVVSVLQKRYPYVEVSSILGADSAYDKNRKDGKAYYEQTGVGPLPVVLYNGMPYQREQLDPDELETVTMHKILDTTSFYQRAVYLGELSSDQDVVDFIMNQPNVVPRINSRILSTSRHYLDLSHTNNHFIDEYARFLFLDTKEKNTAVANSMNYMTKKGNSTKDIYGNFYIRPVTFWVVGDFDQPSGRQLLYDSIRHMKTSNNVRLGMINNPSDDPTSETSRIARAIWSAMQTQTANNAKNFITKLSKEETASALASGTDVSEFAVGGMDVALFKSAYESPKVDFLLSHAAYCRDVLKLKKGQRAVISNGRIIGPLEEGEVFNQDDFLLLESIILKTSGERIKNKIQQLSVEEDRASDLVMKVDALLSSQPKGEARIEYAFFEDRYSAVKLRPSEGEVYFDVVAVVDPVTRDAQKLAPFLMVLKKLVNVNLRVFMNCQSKLSDLPLKSFYRYVLEPEVSFMADNSFAPGPVAKFLDMPHTPLFTLNLNTPESWMVESVHTRYDLDNIYLEEVEGGVAAEYELEYLLLEGHCFDVTTGQPPPRPAVHPGHCL
;
A
#
# COMPACT_ATOMS: atom_id res chain seq x y z
N MET A 1 -38.22 -7.60 -16.33
CA MET A 1 -36.96 -7.98 -15.66
C MET A 1 -36.67 -7.09 -14.46
N LEU A 2 -36.62 -5.76 -14.59
CA LEU A 2 -36.49 -4.83 -13.45
C LEU A 2 -37.45 -5.11 -12.28
N SER A 3 -38.74 -5.36 -12.54
CA SER A 3 -39.70 -5.70 -11.47
C SER A 3 -39.37 -7.02 -10.74
N LYS A 4 -38.78 -8.02 -11.43
CA LYS A 4 -38.34 -9.27 -10.82
C LYS A 4 -37.00 -9.10 -10.07
N ALA A 5 -36.13 -8.25 -10.60
CA ALA A 5 -34.87 -7.90 -9.94
C ALA A 5 -35.11 -7.12 -8.64
N ASN A 6 -36.06 -6.17 -8.63
CA ASN A 6 -36.45 -5.44 -7.43
C ASN A 6 -37.12 -6.34 -6.38
N LYS A 7 -37.70 -7.47 -6.80
CA LYS A 7 -38.23 -8.51 -5.91
C LYS A 7 -37.16 -9.51 -5.43
N GLY A 8 -35.91 -9.36 -5.89
CA GLY A 8 -34.81 -10.26 -5.54
C GLY A 8 -34.85 -11.64 -6.22
N GLU A 9 -35.73 -11.85 -7.21
CA GLU A 9 -35.86 -13.14 -7.90
C GLU A 9 -34.74 -13.37 -8.92
N ILE A 10 -34.14 -12.30 -9.45
CA ILE A 10 -33.09 -12.34 -10.47
C ILE A 10 -32.06 -11.21 -10.26
N THR A 11 -30.80 -11.44 -10.61
CA THR A 11 -29.78 -10.39 -10.69
C THR A 11 -29.81 -9.77 -12.09
N TYR A 12 -30.02 -8.46 -12.19
CA TYR A 12 -30.04 -7.75 -13.47
C TYR A 12 -28.67 -7.13 -13.76
N ILE A 13 -28.09 -7.46 -14.91
CA ILE A 13 -26.82 -6.91 -15.39
C ILE A 13 -27.07 -6.25 -16.74
N LEU A 14 -26.78 -4.95 -16.85
CA LEU A 14 -26.85 -4.21 -18.11
C LEU A 14 -25.51 -4.33 -18.84
N ARG A 15 -25.53 -4.76 -20.10
CA ARG A 15 -24.38 -4.70 -21.01
C ARG A 15 -24.77 -3.86 -22.23
N HIS A 16 -23.93 -2.91 -22.60
CA HIS A 16 -24.15 -2.09 -23.78
C HIS A 16 -23.98 -2.95 -25.04
N PHE A 17 -24.90 -2.80 -26.00
CA PHE A 17 -24.81 -3.42 -27.32
C PHE A 17 -25.07 -2.35 -28.38
N ILE A 18 -24.07 -2.08 -29.20
CA ILE A 18 -24.15 -1.08 -30.28
C ILE A 18 -24.24 -1.86 -31.61
N PRO A 19 -25.44 -1.96 -32.22
CA PRO A 19 -25.62 -2.78 -33.43
C PRO A 19 -24.95 -2.17 -34.67
N ASN A 20 -24.90 -0.84 -34.78
CA ASN A 20 -24.26 -0.12 -35.89
C ASN A 20 -23.29 0.92 -35.31
N PRO A 21 -21.98 0.63 -35.21
CA PRO A 21 -21.01 1.62 -34.75
C PRO A 21 -20.92 2.77 -35.76
N SER A 22 -20.78 3.99 -35.26
CA SER A 22 -20.50 5.16 -36.11
C SER A 22 -19.14 5.00 -36.78
N SER A 23 -19.01 5.45 -38.04
CA SER A 23 -17.71 5.50 -38.74
C SER A 23 -16.83 6.67 -38.29
N GLY A 24 -17.36 7.59 -37.47
CA GLY A 24 -16.60 8.70 -36.91
C GLY A 24 -15.59 8.21 -35.89
N LYS A 25 -14.30 8.47 -36.15
CA LYS A 25 -13.22 8.20 -35.19
C LYS A 25 -13.25 9.21 -34.05
N VAL A 26 -12.81 8.78 -32.86
CA VAL A 26 -12.76 9.62 -31.66
C VAL A 26 -11.37 10.25 -31.57
N PHE A 27 -11.31 11.58 -31.42
CA PHE A 27 -10.07 12.29 -31.13
C PHE A 27 -9.70 12.12 -29.65
N LEU A 28 -8.45 11.73 -29.39
CA LEU A 28 -7.95 11.47 -28.03
C LEU A 28 -7.16 12.66 -27.50
N SER A 29 -7.09 12.82 -26.18
CA SER A 29 -6.24 13.79 -25.47
C SER A 29 -5.27 13.06 -24.55
N GLY A 30 -4.26 13.75 -24.03
CA GLY A 30 -3.28 13.17 -23.07
C GLY A 30 -1.93 12.84 -23.68
N TYR A 31 -1.66 13.29 -24.91
CA TYR A 31 -0.36 13.17 -25.56
C TYR A 31 0.30 14.55 -25.73
N GLY A 32 1.62 14.54 -25.96
CA GLY A 32 2.41 15.71 -26.34
C GLY A 32 2.88 15.63 -27.78
N GLY A 33 2.83 16.75 -28.49
CA GLY A 33 3.55 16.93 -29.75
C GLY A 33 4.86 17.67 -29.50
N GLU A 34 5.97 17.15 -29.99
CA GLU A 34 7.29 17.78 -29.94
C GLU A 34 7.78 18.05 -31.37
N LEU A 35 8.14 19.30 -31.67
CA LEU A 35 8.89 19.66 -32.87
C LEU A 35 10.34 19.90 -32.48
N ALA A 36 11.19 18.90 -32.71
CA ALA A 36 12.61 18.98 -32.43
C ALA A 36 13.35 19.69 -33.56
N ILE A 37 14.25 20.62 -33.22
CA ILE A 37 15.12 21.26 -34.20
C ILE A 37 16.20 20.26 -34.60
N LYS A 38 16.21 19.87 -35.87
CA LYS A 38 17.25 19.01 -36.44
C LYS A 38 18.45 19.88 -36.79
N ASN A 39 19.50 19.76 -35.98
CA ASN A 39 20.76 20.43 -36.29
C ASN A 39 21.35 19.83 -37.57
N GLN A 40 21.40 20.62 -38.66
CA GLN A 40 22.40 20.40 -39.69
C GLN A 40 23.76 20.70 -39.05
N GLU A 41 24.69 19.74 -39.04
CA GLU A 41 25.95 19.82 -38.30
C GLU A 41 26.77 21.11 -38.55
N TYR A 42 27.09 21.83 -37.46
CA TYR A 42 28.39 22.50 -37.26
C TYR A 42 28.73 22.47 -35.77
N LYS A 43 29.00 21.27 -35.24
CA LYS A 43 29.87 21.11 -34.07
C LYS A 43 31.24 20.68 -34.61
N ALA A 44 32.28 21.47 -34.29
CA ALA A 44 33.68 21.36 -34.75
C ALA A 44 34.06 22.08 -36.06
N LYS A 45 34.12 23.42 -36.00
CA LYS A 45 35.27 24.14 -36.54
C LYS A 45 36.01 24.82 -35.39
N ASP A 46 37.01 24.09 -34.91
CA ASP A 46 38.34 24.59 -34.54
C ASP A 46 38.44 26.01 -33.95
N ASP A 47 38.60 26.07 -32.63
CA ASP A 47 38.89 27.27 -31.83
C ASP A 47 40.33 27.81 -32.02
N THR A 48 40.99 27.54 -33.16
CA THR A 48 42.35 28.03 -33.43
C THR A 48 42.48 28.74 -34.77
N GLN A 49 41.85 29.92 -34.88
CA GLN A 49 42.39 31.10 -35.59
C GLN A 49 41.40 32.28 -35.46
N VAL A 50 41.46 33.00 -34.35
CA VAL A 50 40.98 34.39 -34.33
C VAL A 50 42.11 35.27 -34.85
N GLN A 51 42.33 35.24 -36.17
CA GLN A 51 43.08 36.28 -36.86
C GLN A 51 42.10 37.13 -37.66
N GLY A 52 42.04 38.41 -37.27
CA GLY A 52 41.56 39.57 -37.99
C GLY A 52 40.75 39.33 -39.26
N ALA A 53 39.43 39.30 -39.10
CA ALA A 53 38.55 39.90 -40.09
C ALA A 53 37.65 40.85 -39.30
N ASP A 54 38.04 42.12 -39.29
CA ASP A 54 37.13 43.22 -39.01
C ASP A 54 35.88 42.95 -39.86
N VAL A 55 34.80 42.56 -39.18
CA VAL A 55 33.47 42.66 -39.76
C VAL A 55 33.35 44.14 -40.05
N ASN A 56 33.50 44.50 -41.33
CA ASN A 56 33.13 45.80 -41.83
C ASN A 56 31.76 46.09 -41.23
N ALA A 57 31.76 46.91 -40.19
CA ALA A 57 30.63 47.72 -39.85
C ALA A 57 30.17 48.24 -41.20
N THR A 58 28.96 47.87 -41.61
CA THR A 58 28.24 48.63 -42.61
C THR A 58 28.25 50.05 -42.08
N LEU A 59 29.22 50.81 -42.55
CA LEU A 59 29.28 52.25 -42.45
C LEU A 59 27.91 52.69 -42.93
N ILE A 60 27.14 53.14 -41.95
CA ILE A 60 25.86 53.76 -42.11
C ILE A 60 26.14 54.98 -42.99
N ASN A 61 25.86 54.87 -44.29
CA ASN A 61 25.65 56.08 -45.07
C ASN A 61 24.33 56.66 -44.58
N GLU A 62 24.41 57.72 -43.77
CA GLU A 62 23.25 58.43 -43.22
C GLU A 62 22.33 59.05 -44.29
N ASN A 63 22.67 58.91 -45.57
CA ASN A 63 21.97 59.47 -46.72
C ASN A 63 21.42 58.42 -47.70
N ASP A 64 21.29 57.15 -47.33
CA ASP A 64 20.67 56.18 -48.22
C ASP A 64 19.13 56.22 -48.13
N SER A 65 18.49 56.55 -49.27
CA SER A 65 17.04 56.74 -49.38
C SER A 65 16.24 55.43 -49.47
N VAL A 66 16.93 54.28 -49.47
CA VAL A 66 16.37 52.93 -49.62
C VAL A 66 16.83 52.02 -48.47
N ASP A 67 16.64 52.48 -47.23
CA ASP A 67 16.84 51.69 -46.01
C ASP A 67 15.51 50.99 -45.65
N GLU A 68 15.24 49.85 -46.30
CA GLU A 68 14.02 49.05 -46.12
C GLU A 68 14.25 47.88 -45.16
N VAL A 69 13.42 47.79 -44.11
CA VAL A 69 13.38 46.64 -43.18
C VAL A 69 11.92 46.21 -43.02
N GLN A 70 11.60 44.98 -43.44
CA GLN A 70 10.23 44.40 -43.45
C GLN A 70 9.14 45.33 -44.02
N GLY A 71 9.36 45.91 -45.20
CA GLY A 71 8.37 46.79 -45.86
C GLY A 71 8.32 48.22 -45.30
N PHE A 72 9.09 48.55 -44.25
CA PHE A 72 9.23 49.90 -43.72
C PHE A 72 10.47 50.60 -44.30
N LEU A 73 10.25 51.71 -45.00
CA LEU A 73 11.32 52.58 -45.50
C LEU A 73 11.74 53.57 -44.40
N PHE A 74 12.70 53.16 -43.56
CA PHE A 74 13.19 53.95 -42.43
C PHE A 74 13.87 55.26 -42.88
N GLY A 75 14.41 55.31 -44.10
CA GLY A 75 14.91 56.55 -44.71
C GLY A 75 13.81 57.62 -44.85
N LYS A 76 12.63 57.23 -45.37
CA LYS A 76 11.48 58.15 -45.53
C LYS A 76 10.80 58.47 -44.19
N LEU A 77 10.70 57.51 -43.29
CA LEU A 77 10.08 57.70 -41.97
C LEU A 77 10.87 58.68 -41.09
N LYS A 78 12.21 58.65 -41.15
CA LYS A 78 13.08 59.60 -40.45
C LYS A 78 12.96 61.03 -41.00
N THR A 79 12.72 61.19 -42.30
CA THR A 79 12.48 62.52 -42.91
C THR A 79 11.09 63.08 -42.61
N LEU A 80 10.07 62.23 -42.47
CA LEU A 80 8.69 62.65 -42.22
C LEU A 80 8.41 62.95 -40.74
N TYR A 81 9.06 62.24 -39.81
CA TYR A 81 8.86 62.40 -38.37
C TYR A 81 10.20 62.59 -37.62
N PRO A 82 10.82 63.79 -37.70
CA PRO A 82 12.11 64.06 -37.09
C PRO A 82 12.10 64.01 -35.54
N GLU A 83 10.95 64.23 -34.89
CA GLU A 83 10.81 64.18 -33.43
C GLU A 83 10.84 62.74 -32.86
N LEU A 84 10.53 61.72 -33.68
CA LEU A 84 10.44 60.30 -33.27
C LEU A 84 11.70 59.52 -33.64
N LYS A 85 12.82 60.20 -33.91
CA LYS A 85 14.05 59.58 -34.44
C LYS A 85 14.63 58.50 -33.52
N GLU A 86 14.56 58.68 -32.21
CA GLU A 86 15.04 57.66 -31.24
C GLU A 86 14.11 56.44 -31.19
N GLN A 87 12.79 56.66 -31.15
CA GLN A 87 11.81 55.57 -31.16
C GLN A 87 11.81 54.78 -32.47
N LEU A 88 12.01 55.45 -33.62
CA LEU A 88 12.21 54.80 -34.91
C LEU A 88 13.52 54.01 -34.97
N LYS A 89 14.54 54.43 -34.23
CA LYS A 89 15.80 53.70 -34.09
C LYS A 89 15.65 52.48 -33.20
N GLU A 90 14.88 52.59 -32.11
CA GLU A 90 14.49 51.45 -31.25
C GLU A 90 13.60 50.45 -31.98
N LEU A 91 12.60 50.92 -32.72
CA LEU A 91 11.72 50.08 -33.55
C LEU A 91 12.50 49.38 -34.66
N ARG A 92 13.42 50.09 -35.33
CA ARG A 92 14.32 49.48 -36.32
C ARG A 92 15.20 48.42 -35.68
N LYS A 93 15.78 48.72 -34.51
CA LYS A 93 16.60 47.76 -33.76
C LYS A 93 15.76 46.53 -33.36
N HIS A 94 14.51 46.74 -32.93
CA HIS A 94 13.56 45.68 -32.63
C HIS A 94 13.24 44.82 -33.85
N LEU A 95 13.02 45.42 -35.03
CA LEU A 95 12.72 44.72 -36.29
C LEU A 95 13.92 43.94 -36.85
N VAL A 96 15.13 44.52 -36.79
CA VAL A 96 16.35 43.81 -37.18
C VAL A 96 16.67 42.68 -36.20
N GLU A 97 16.39 42.87 -34.91
CA GLU A 97 16.53 41.83 -33.89
C GLU A 97 15.50 40.71 -34.06
N SER A 98 14.25 41.01 -34.42
CA SER A 98 13.20 40.00 -34.71
C SER A 98 13.42 39.26 -36.03
N THR A 99 14.30 39.76 -36.90
CA THR A 99 14.68 39.05 -38.13
C THR A 99 15.78 38.00 -37.86
N ASN A 100 16.45 38.06 -36.71
CA ASN A 100 17.58 37.20 -36.31
C ASN A 100 17.23 36.33 -35.08
N ASP A 101 16.06 35.72 -35.10
CA ASP A 101 15.47 35.02 -33.94
C ASP A 101 16.19 33.70 -33.57
N MET A 102 17.03 33.13 -34.44
CA MET A 102 17.75 31.87 -34.20
C MET A 102 19.29 31.96 -34.40
N ALA A 103 19.89 33.11 -34.11
CA ALA A 103 21.35 33.20 -34.03
C ALA A 103 21.88 32.47 -32.77
N PRO A 104 23.00 31.72 -32.86
CA PRO A 104 23.51 30.94 -31.73
C PRO A 104 23.90 31.83 -30.54
N LEU A 105 23.45 31.47 -29.34
CA LEU A 105 23.80 32.16 -28.09
C LEU A 105 25.25 31.85 -27.69
N LYS A 106 25.92 32.84 -27.08
CA LYS A 106 27.27 32.64 -26.54
C LYS A 106 27.22 31.92 -25.20
N VAL A 107 28.22 31.10 -24.88
CA VAL A 107 28.28 30.27 -23.66
C VAL A 107 28.01 31.04 -22.36
N TRP A 108 28.61 32.21 -22.17
CA TRP A 108 28.36 33.07 -21.00
C TRP A 108 26.92 33.59 -20.84
N GLN A 109 26.16 33.71 -21.93
CA GLN A 109 24.75 34.14 -21.90
C GLN A 109 23.83 32.97 -21.53
N MET A 110 24.32 31.73 -21.63
CA MET A 110 23.55 30.53 -21.32
C MET A 110 23.60 30.17 -19.83
N GLN A 111 24.67 30.57 -19.13
CA GLN A 111 24.91 30.14 -17.74
C GLN A 111 23.78 30.48 -16.76
N ASP A 112 23.09 31.61 -16.97
CA ASP A 112 22.05 32.14 -16.07
C ASP A 112 20.63 32.00 -16.64
N LEU A 113 20.45 31.29 -17.77
CA LEU A 113 19.16 31.19 -18.46
C LEU A 113 18.03 30.64 -17.57
N SER A 114 18.29 29.61 -16.76
CA SER A 114 17.26 29.05 -15.85
C SER A 114 16.80 30.08 -14.83
N TYR A 115 17.73 30.77 -14.15
CA TYR A 115 17.40 31.82 -13.19
C TYR A 115 16.68 33.01 -13.84
N GLN A 116 17.08 33.40 -15.05
CA GLN A 116 16.44 34.48 -15.81
C GLN A 116 15.02 34.11 -16.22
N THR A 117 14.80 32.87 -16.62
CA THR A 117 13.47 32.35 -16.97
C THR A 117 12.57 32.32 -15.73
N ALA A 118 13.07 31.80 -14.61
CA ALA A 118 12.35 31.77 -13.34
C ALA A 118 12.01 33.18 -12.86
N ALA A 119 12.95 34.12 -12.90
CA ALA A 119 12.69 35.52 -12.52
C ALA A 119 11.58 36.15 -13.38
N ARG A 120 11.51 35.84 -14.67
CA ARG A 120 10.46 36.32 -15.56
C ARG A 120 9.09 35.75 -15.23
N ILE A 121 9.02 34.48 -14.83
CA ILE A 121 7.78 33.82 -14.40
C ILE A 121 7.32 34.39 -13.05
N LEU A 122 8.24 34.54 -12.10
CA LEU A 122 7.97 35.05 -10.77
C LEU A 122 7.58 36.54 -10.76
N ALA A 123 8.03 37.31 -11.76
CA ALA A 123 7.61 38.70 -11.95
C ALA A 123 6.18 38.84 -12.48
N ALA A 124 5.60 37.79 -13.07
CA ALA A 124 4.23 37.80 -13.54
C ALA A 124 3.24 37.69 -12.36
N PRO A 125 2.00 38.23 -12.50
CA PRO A 125 0.94 37.99 -11.52
C PRO A 125 0.72 36.49 -11.30
N SER A 126 0.46 36.08 -10.06
CA SER A 126 0.33 34.66 -9.70
C SER A 126 -0.72 33.89 -10.52
N VAL A 127 -1.78 34.58 -10.96
CA VAL A 127 -2.86 34.01 -11.79
C VAL A 127 -2.34 33.63 -13.19
N ASP A 128 -1.45 34.44 -13.76
CA ASP A 128 -0.93 34.32 -15.12
C ASP A 128 0.44 33.61 -15.17
N ALA A 129 1.10 33.45 -14.03
CA ALA A 129 2.42 32.87 -13.93
C ALA A 129 2.52 31.48 -14.57
N LEU A 130 1.50 30.62 -14.42
CA LEU A 130 1.47 29.29 -15.08
C LEU A 130 1.34 29.41 -16.61
N THR A 131 0.57 30.38 -17.10
CA THR A 131 0.43 30.65 -18.53
C THR A 131 1.76 31.13 -19.10
N VAL A 132 2.44 32.04 -18.39
CA VAL A 132 3.77 32.52 -18.77
C VAL A 132 4.80 31.39 -18.74
N MET A 133 4.76 30.54 -17.71
CA MET A 133 5.63 29.36 -17.61
C MET A 133 5.42 28.42 -18.79
N ARG A 134 4.17 28.09 -19.15
CA ARG A 134 3.83 27.30 -20.33
C ARG A 134 4.39 27.94 -21.59
N ASP A 135 4.13 29.22 -21.81
CA ASP A 135 4.50 29.90 -23.06
C ASP A 135 6.03 30.02 -23.23
N LEU A 136 6.77 30.18 -22.13
CA LEU A 136 8.23 30.22 -22.12
C LEU A 136 8.85 28.84 -22.28
N SER A 137 8.34 27.80 -21.60
CA SER A 137 8.89 26.44 -21.70
C SER A 137 8.59 25.80 -23.06
N GLN A 138 7.36 25.96 -23.57
CA GLN A 138 6.91 25.35 -24.81
C GLN A 138 7.45 26.01 -26.09
N ASN A 139 7.87 27.28 -26.02
CA ASN A 139 8.46 28.03 -27.14
C ASN A 139 9.90 28.47 -26.85
N PHE A 140 10.59 27.77 -25.95
CA PHE A 140 11.88 28.19 -25.41
C PHE A 140 12.91 28.59 -26.47
N PRO A 141 13.10 27.85 -27.59
CA PRO A 141 14.12 28.21 -28.58
C PRO A 141 13.98 29.64 -29.13
N THR A 142 12.75 30.10 -29.38
CA THR A 142 12.48 31.48 -29.85
C THR A 142 12.58 32.52 -28.74
N LYS A 143 12.25 32.13 -27.50
CA LYS A 143 12.19 33.07 -26.37
C LYS A 143 13.52 33.20 -25.63
N ALA A 144 14.45 32.27 -25.80
CA ALA A 144 15.74 32.22 -25.11
C ALA A 144 16.50 33.55 -25.19
N ARG A 145 16.60 34.17 -26.38
CA ARG A 145 17.30 35.45 -26.55
C ARG A 145 16.63 36.59 -25.78
N SER A 146 15.30 36.63 -25.75
CA SER A 146 14.53 37.62 -24.97
C SER A 146 14.77 37.44 -23.46
N ILE A 147 14.87 36.20 -22.99
CA ILE A 147 15.07 35.87 -21.58
C ILE A 147 16.42 36.36 -21.07
N THR A 148 17.48 36.32 -21.88
CA THR A 148 18.83 36.78 -21.48
C THR A 148 18.91 38.25 -21.05
N LYS A 149 17.93 39.07 -21.44
CA LYS A 149 17.83 40.49 -21.06
C LYS A 149 17.19 40.70 -19.67
N THR A 150 16.67 39.64 -19.05
CA THR A 150 15.96 39.72 -17.76
C THR A 150 16.97 39.84 -16.62
N VAL A 151 16.78 40.84 -15.76
CA VAL A 151 17.63 41.03 -14.58
C VAL A 151 17.13 40.15 -13.44
N VAL A 152 18.01 39.34 -12.87
CA VAL A 152 17.71 38.48 -11.73
C VAL A 152 18.07 39.21 -10.44
N ASN A 153 17.11 39.38 -9.53
CA ASN A 153 17.38 39.92 -8.21
C ASN A 153 18.23 38.93 -7.39
N SER A 154 19.23 39.43 -6.67
CA SER A 154 20.12 38.64 -5.81
C SER A 154 19.37 37.90 -4.68
N GLU A 155 18.23 38.42 -4.23
CA GLU A 155 17.39 37.80 -3.20
C GLU A 155 16.73 36.50 -3.71
N ILE A 156 16.18 36.52 -4.93
CA ILE A 156 15.59 35.34 -5.58
C ILE A 156 16.64 34.24 -5.73
N ARG A 157 17.85 34.61 -6.20
CA ARG A 157 18.95 33.64 -6.38
C ARG A 157 19.33 32.98 -5.05
N LYS A 158 19.50 33.76 -3.99
CA LYS A 158 19.84 33.23 -2.66
C LYS A 158 18.74 32.32 -2.10
N GLU A 159 17.48 32.71 -2.23
CA GLU A 159 16.35 31.88 -1.74
C GLU A 159 16.26 30.55 -2.49
N ILE A 160 16.44 30.55 -3.81
CA ILE A 160 16.48 29.33 -4.63
C ILE A 160 17.67 28.43 -4.20
N GLU A 161 18.86 29.00 -4.02
CA GLU A 161 20.05 28.24 -3.62
C GLU A 161 19.91 27.61 -2.23
N GLU A 162 19.30 28.30 -1.26
CA GLU A 162 19.04 27.71 0.06
C GLU A 162 17.96 26.62 -0.02
N ASN A 163 16.86 26.86 -0.72
CA ASN A 163 15.81 25.85 -0.92
C ASN A 163 16.36 24.59 -1.60
N GLN A 164 17.28 24.71 -2.55
CA GLN A 164 17.97 23.59 -3.17
C GLN A 164 18.75 22.72 -2.18
N LYS A 165 19.36 23.30 -1.15
CA LYS A 165 20.06 22.53 -0.11
C LYS A 165 19.08 21.71 0.73
N PHE A 166 17.93 22.28 1.05
CA PHE A 166 16.85 21.56 1.76
C PHE A 166 16.27 20.44 0.89
N PHE A 167 15.96 20.73 -0.39
CA PHE A 167 15.45 19.70 -1.31
C PHE A 167 16.45 18.57 -1.52
N LYS A 168 17.75 18.86 -1.60
CA LYS A 168 18.78 17.82 -1.68
C LYS A 168 18.86 16.96 -0.41
N GLY A 169 18.68 17.57 0.76
CA GLY A 169 18.74 16.86 2.04
C GLY A 169 17.49 16.03 2.35
N THR A 170 16.31 16.53 2.00
CA THR A 170 15.01 15.91 2.34
C THR A 170 14.45 15.05 1.21
N LEU A 171 14.51 15.55 -0.03
CA LEU A 171 13.88 14.92 -1.21
C LEU A 171 14.91 14.22 -2.13
N GLY A 172 16.21 14.42 -1.91
CA GLY A 172 17.26 13.89 -2.79
C GLY A 172 17.35 14.59 -4.15
N LEU A 173 16.60 15.66 -4.38
CA LEU A 173 16.54 16.37 -5.67
C LEU A 173 17.81 17.18 -5.93
N GLN A 174 18.36 17.05 -7.13
CA GLN A 174 19.46 17.89 -7.60
C GLN A 174 18.93 19.16 -8.29
N PRO A 175 19.77 20.20 -8.44
CA PRO A 175 19.39 21.39 -9.22
C PRO A 175 19.05 21.01 -10.67
N GLY A 176 17.87 21.37 -11.14
CA GLY A 176 17.35 20.99 -12.46
C GLY A 176 16.39 19.80 -12.45
N ASP A 177 16.35 19.01 -11.37
CA ASP A 177 15.38 17.91 -11.27
C ASP A 177 13.97 18.45 -11.00
N SER A 178 12.98 17.75 -11.54
CA SER A 178 11.57 18.06 -11.35
C SER A 178 10.89 17.01 -10.46
N ALA A 179 9.95 17.44 -9.63
CA ALA A 179 9.13 16.56 -8.82
C ALA A 179 7.75 17.17 -8.61
N LEU A 180 6.71 16.34 -8.67
CA LEU A 180 5.34 16.73 -8.37
C LEU A 180 4.88 15.99 -7.11
N PHE A 181 4.28 16.72 -6.19
CA PHE A 181 3.67 16.15 -4.99
C PHE A 181 2.20 16.55 -4.89
N ILE A 182 1.33 15.56 -4.64
CA ILE A 182 -0.10 15.78 -4.38
C ILE A 182 -0.42 15.22 -2.99
N ASN A 183 -0.82 16.07 -2.06
CA ASN A 183 -1.04 15.74 -0.64
C ASN A 183 0.14 14.95 0.00
N GLY A 184 1.37 15.24 -0.45
CA GLY A 184 2.60 14.58 -0.01
C GLY A 184 2.96 13.28 -0.75
N LEU A 185 2.11 12.79 -1.67
CA LEU A 185 2.44 11.67 -2.55
C LEU A 185 3.34 12.15 -3.67
N HIS A 186 4.48 11.50 -3.88
CA HIS A 186 5.37 11.78 -5.00
C HIS A 186 4.76 11.20 -6.29
N ILE A 187 4.71 12.01 -7.33
CA ILE A 187 4.27 11.59 -8.65
C ILE A 187 5.48 11.70 -9.57
N ASP A 188 5.96 10.54 -9.99
CA ASP A 188 6.99 10.45 -11.01
C ASP A 188 6.39 10.79 -12.38
N LEU A 189 6.86 11.89 -12.96
CA LEU A 189 6.36 12.44 -14.23
C LEU A 189 6.87 11.68 -15.46
N ASP A 190 7.88 10.82 -15.27
CA ASP A 190 8.44 9.99 -16.34
C ASP A 190 7.70 8.66 -16.45
N VAL A 191 7.33 8.06 -15.31
CA VAL A 191 6.67 6.75 -15.26
C VAL A 191 5.14 6.85 -15.22
N GLN A 192 4.59 7.82 -14.48
CA GLN A 192 3.13 7.90 -14.31
C GLN A 192 2.47 8.74 -15.40
N ASP A 193 1.59 8.10 -16.15
CA ASP A 193 0.69 8.77 -17.09
C ASP A 193 -0.32 9.67 -16.37
N ILE A 194 -0.80 10.69 -17.09
CA ILE A 194 -1.81 11.63 -16.57
C ILE A 194 -3.11 10.92 -16.18
N PHE A 195 -3.47 9.83 -16.86
CA PHE A 195 -4.65 9.04 -16.52
C PHE A 195 -4.50 8.36 -15.15
N SER A 196 -3.33 7.80 -14.87
CA SER A 196 -2.98 7.24 -13.56
C SER A 196 -3.02 8.31 -12.48
N VAL A 197 -2.51 9.51 -12.76
CA VAL A 197 -2.60 10.66 -11.84
C VAL A 197 -4.05 11.05 -11.55
N PHE A 198 -4.95 10.99 -12.54
CA PHE A 198 -6.38 11.24 -12.31
C PHE A 198 -7.04 10.17 -11.43
N ASP A 199 -6.65 8.90 -11.56
CA ASP A 199 -7.16 7.85 -10.69
C ASP A 199 -6.64 8.00 -9.25
N VAL A 200 -5.38 8.41 -9.08
CA VAL A 200 -4.83 8.82 -7.76
C VAL A 200 -5.64 9.98 -7.19
N LEU A 201 -5.92 11.01 -7.98
CA LEU A 201 -6.73 12.16 -7.56
C LEU A 201 -8.16 11.76 -7.17
N ARG A 202 -8.81 10.85 -7.90
CA ARG A 202 -10.15 10.34 -7.57
C ARG A 202 -10.16 9.57 -6.26
N ASN A 203 -9.17 8.71 -6.06
CA ASN A 203 -9.04 7.92 -4.82
C ASN A 203 -8.79 8.85 -3.63
N GLU A 204 -7.90 9.84 -3.78
CA GLU A 204 -7.61 10.82 -2.74
C GLU A 204 -8.83 11.74 -2.49
N ALA A 205 -9.55 12.17 -3.53
CA ALA A 205 -10.80 12.93 -3.40
C ALA A 205 -11.82 12.17 -2.53
N ARG A 206 -11.98 10.86 -2.78
CA ARG A 206 -12.90 10.02 -2.01
C ARG A 206 -12.53 9.97 -0.52
N VAL A 207 -11.24 9.91 -0.18
CA VAL A 207 -10.77 9.94 1.21
C VAL A 207 -11.00 11.31 1.83
N MET A 208 -10.65 12.37 1.13
CA MET A 208 -10.80 13.75 1.61
C MET A 208 -12.28 14.11 1.83
N GLU A 209 -13.15 13.75 0.89
CA GLU A 209 -14.60 13.91 1.02
C GLU A 209 -15.13 13.04 2.17
N GLY A 210 -14.63 11.81 2.31
CA GLY A 210 -14.98 10.93 3.42
C GLY A 210 -14.56 11.45 4.79
N LEU A 211 -13.41 12.14 4.91
CA LEU A 211 -13.00 12.80 6.15
C LEU A 211 -13.84 14.06 6.41
N ARG A 212 -14.19 14.79 5.35
CA ARG A 212 -15.06 15.97 5.45
C ARG A 212 -16.48 15.59 5.88
N SER A 213 -17.04 14.49 5.37
CA SER A 213 -18.36 13.98 5.78
C SER A 213 -18.38 13.53 7.24
N LEU A 214 -17.23 13.12 7.79
CA LEU A 214 -17.02 12.85 9.21
C LEU A 214 -16.87 14.11 10.08
N LEU A 215 -17.05 15.30 9.49
CA LEU A 215 -16.96 16.63 10.14
C LEU A 215 -15.54 16.97 10.62
N VAL A 216 -14.51 16.44 9.96
CA VAL A 216 -13.12 16.86 10.20
C VAL A 216 -12.86 18.19 9.48
N GLU A 217 -12.22 19.13 10.18
CA GLU A 217 -11.81 20.41 9.62
C GLU A 217 -10.65 20.26 8.63
N THR A 218 -10.62 21.08 7.58
CA THR A 218 -9.69 20.97 6.45
C THR A 218 -8.19 20.92 6.82
N PRO A 219 -7.66 21.73 7.76
CA PRO A 219 -6.25 21.65 8.15
C PRO A 219 -5.86 20.27 8.70
N PHE A 220 -6.77 19.66 9.47
CA PHE A 220 -6.53 18.35 10.08
C PHE A 220 -6.68 17.20 9.09
N ILE A 221 -7.43 17.38 7.99
CA ILE A 221 -7.52 16.39 6.91
C ILE A 221 -6.12 16.09 6.37
N HIS A 222 -5.34 17.12 6.03
CA HIS A 222 -3.98 16.92 5.51
C HIS A 222 -3.04 16.27 6.53
N ASP A 223 -3.20 16.56 7.81
CA ASP A 223 -2.40 15.94 8.88
C ASP A 223 -2.77 14.49 9.15
N ILE A 224 -4.04 14.12 9.01
CA ILE A 224 -4.53 12.75 9.12
C ILE A 224 -4.09 11.93 7.90
N LEU A 225 -4.17 12.52 6.71
CA LEU A 225 -3.73 11.90 5.47
C LEU A 225 -2.25 11.53 5.48
N LYS A 226 -1.39 12.38 6.08
CA LYS A 226 0.05 12.09 6.28
C LYS A 226 0.32 10.87 7.15
N LEU A 227 -0.65 10.39 7.93
CA LEU A 227 -0.45 9.21 8.77
C LEU A 227 -0.26 7.98 7.88
N ASN A 228 0.91 7.35 7.98
CA ASN A 228 1.09 6.03 7.41
C ASN A 228 0.32 5.02 8.27
N VAL A 229 -0.89 4.68 7.82
CA VAL A 229 -1.84 3.79 8.50
C VAL A 229 -1.64 2.32 8.11
N GLN A 230 -0.83 2.07 7.07
CA GLN A 230 -0.61 0.72 6.59
C GLN A 230 0.48 0.02 7.41
N PRO A 231 0.29 -1.27 7.76
CA PRO A 231 1.35 -2.06 8.36
C PRO A 231 2.51 -2.12 7.39
N ALA A 232 3.69 -1.74 7.88
CA ALA A 232 4.92 -2.29 7.34
C ALA A 232 4.75 -3.82 7.31
N ASP A 233 5.29 -4.48 6.29
CA ASP A 233 5.38 -5.93 6.23
C ASP A 233 6.27 -6.39 7.41
N SER A 234 5.68 -6.41 8.61
CA SER A 234 6.37 -6.74 9.83
C SER A 234 6.11 -8.21 10.07
N ASP A 235 7.16 -9.00 9.88
CA ASP A 235 7.13 -10.42 10.14
C ASP A 235 6.84 -10.66 11.62
N TYR A 236 5.63 -11.18 11.89
CA TYR A 236 5.24 -11.63 13.20
C TYR A 236 5.86 -13.00 13.46
N ALA A 237 6.40 -13.19 14.65
CA ALA A 237 7.03 -14.43 15.07
C ALA A 237 6.23 -15.10 16.17
N VAL A 238 6.32 -16.43 16.25
CA VAL A 238 5.75 -17.25 17.30
C VAL A 238 6.79 -17.51 18.39
N ASP A 239 6.36 -17.63 19.64
CA ASP A 239 7.25 -18.08 20.72
C ASP A 239 7.72 -19.52 20.50
N ILE A 240 9.05 -19.71 20.41
CA ILE A 240 9.71 -21.01 20.21
C ILE A 240 10.23 -21.63 21.52
N ARG A 241 9.92 -21.07 22.69
CA ARG A 241 10.38 -21.60 24.00
C ARG A 241 9.47 -22.71 24.55
N SER A 242 8.94 -23.56 23.67
CA SER A 242 8.03 -24.65 24.05
C SER A 242 8.79 -25.96 24.29
N PRO A 243 8.43 -26.74 25.33
CA PRO A 243 8.99 -28.07 25.55
C PRO A 243 8.59 -29.08 24.46
N ALA A 244 7.59 -28.75 23.63
CA ALA A 244 7.16 -29.59 22.51
C ALA A 244 8.20 -29.66 21.38
N ILE A 245 9.18 -28.75 21.35
CA ILE A 245 10.20 -28.69 20.30
C ILE A 245 11.37 -29.61 20.67
N ASN A 246 11.58 -30.64 19.86
CA ASN A 246 12.73 -31.52 19.99
C ASN A 246 13.92 -30.91 19.24
N TRP A 247 14.89 -30.36 19.97
CA TRP A 247 16.11 -29.79 19.39
C TRP A 247 17.11 -30.89 19.00
N ILE A 248 17.53 -30.89 17.73
CA ILE A 248 18.47 -31.88 17.19
C ILE A 248 19.92 -31.52 17.53
N ASN A 249 20.25 -30.24 17.41
CA ASN A 249 21.58 -29.71 17.69
C ASN A 249 21.51 -28.49 18.64
N ASN A 250 22.62 -28.21 19.30
CA ASN A 250 22.80 -27.02 20.09
C ASN A 250 24.20 -26.45 19.86
N LEU A 251 24.26 -25.27 19.24
CA LEU A 251 25.51 -24.62 18.84
C LEU A 251 26.40 -24.29 20.03
N GLU A 252 25.82 -24.09 21.22
CA GLU A 252 26.55 -23.70 22.42
C GLU A 252 27.19 -24.88 23.15
N THR A 253 26.53 -26.04 23.16
CA THR A 253 26.96 -27.21 23.96
C THR A 253 27.70 -28.25 23.15
N ASP A 254 27.34 -28.45 21.88
CA ASP A 254 27.78 -29.63 21.13
C ASP A 254 29.26 -29.56 20.76
N GLY A 255 29.97 -30.68 20.90
CA GLY A 255 31.40 -30.78 20.63
C GLY A 255 31.78 -30.45 19.17
N ARG A 256 30.84 -30.63 18.22
CA ARG A 256 31.04 -30.33 16.80
C ARG A 256 31.35 -28.85 16.54
N TYR A 257 30.82 -27.94 17.35
CA TYR A 257 30.96 -26.48 17.19
C TYR A 257 32.02 -25.88 18.13
N ALA A 258 32.82 -26.71 18.80
CA ALA A 258 33.81 -26.25 19.78
C ALA A 258 34.91 -25.35 19.19
N SER A 259 35.18 -25.45 17.88
CA SER A 259 36.15 -24.60 17.18
C SER A 259 35.68 -23.17 16.97
N TRP A 260 34.39 -22.87 17.16
CA TRP A 260 33.82 -21.56 16.88
C TRP A 260 33.97 -20.60 18.08
N PRO A 261 34.21 -19.30 17.83
CA PRO A 261 34.25 -18.29 18.89
C PRO A 261 32.86 -18.10 19.52
N SER A 262 32.81 -17.92 20.84
CA SER A 262 31.57 -17.67 21.60
C SER A 262 31.26 -16.18 21.82
N ASN A 263 32.15 -15.28 21.41
CA ASN A 263 31.99 -13.85 21.63
C ASN A 263 31.08 -13.22 20.58
N VAL A 264 30.04 -12.51 21.04
CA VAL A 264 29.08 -11.82 20.17
C VAL A 264 29.73 -10.66 19.40
N GLN A 265 30.76 -10.03 19.96
CA GLN A 265 31.51 -8.94 19.29
C GLN A 265 32.15 -9.36 17.96
N GLU A 266 32.30 -10.67 17.73
CA GLU A 266 32.75 -11.22 16.47
C GLU A 266 31.79 -10.89 15.31
N LEU A 267 30.51 -10.56 15.58
CA LEU A 267 29.54 -10.04 14.61
C LEU A 267 29.90 -8.67 14.03
N LEU A 268 30.74 -7.87 14.71
CA LEU A 268 31.12 -6.53 14.24
C LEU A 268 32.39 -6.52 13.38
N ARG A 269 33.12 -7.63 13.31
CA ARG A 269 34.34 -7.70 12.49
C ARG A 269 34.02 -7.50 11.00
N PRO A 270 34.78 -6.69 10.25
CA PRO A 270 34.54 -6.53 8.81
C PRO A 270 34.79 -7.86 8.09
N THR A 271 33.84 -8.28 7.25
CA THR A 271 33.89 -9.50 6.43
C THR A 271 33.34 -9.19 5.04
N PHE A 272 33.66 -10.01 4.05
CA PHE A 272 33.10 -9.85 2.72
C PHE A 272 31.57 -10.06 2.75
N PRO A 273 30.80 -9.19 2.08
CA PRO A 273 29.35 -9.33 1.99
C PRO A 273 28.95 -10.73 1.46
N GLY A 274 27.94 -11.35 2.08
CA GLY A 274 27.44 -12.67 1.71
C GLY A 274 28.08 -13.85 2.45
N VAL A 275 29.12 -13.64 3.26
CA VAL A 275 29.73 -14.71 4.07
C VAL A 275 29.02 -14.84 5.43
N ILE A 276 28.50 -16.03 5.72
CA ILE A 276 27.85 -16.35 7.00
C ILE A 276 28.91 -16.56 8.08
N ARG A 277 28.68 -15.97 9.27
CA ARG A 277 29.61 -16.05 10.39
C ARG A 277 29.35 -17.29 11.24
N GLN A 278 30.39 -18.07 11.47
CA GLN A 278 30.36 -19.21 12.38
C GLN A 278 30.63 -18.72 13.81
N ILE A 279 29.58 -18.60 14.61
CA ILE A 279 29.65 -18.19 16.02
C ILE A 279 28.97 -19.25 16.87
N ARG A 280 29.58 -19.58 18.00
CA ARG A 280 29.10 -20.59 18.96
C ARG A 280 27.99 -20.02 19.86
N LYS A 281 26.92 -19.51 19.24
CA LYS A 281 25.74 -18.92 19.90
C LYS A 281 24.49 -19.18 19.06
N ASN A 282 23.35 -19.34 19.73
CA ASN A 282 22.07 -19.69 19.09
C ASN A 282 21.34 -18.45 18.52
N PHE A 283 21.90 -17.81 17.48
CA PHE A 283 21.28 -16.66 16.79
C PHE A 283 20.13 -17.07 15.87
N HIS A 284 20.26 -18.21 15.19
CA HIS A 284 19.36 -18.64 14.14
C HIS A 284 18.75 -19.98 14.54
N ASN A 285 17.43 -20.01 14.70
CA ASN A 285 16.66 -21.18 15.08
C ASN A 285 15.70 -21.55 13.95
N PHE A 286 15.70 -22.82 13.57
CA PHE A 286 14.91 -23.38 12.48
C PHE A 286 14.05 -24.50 13.04
N VAL A 287 12.74 -24.26 13.15
CA VAL A 287 11.80 -25.22 13.75
C VAL A 287 10.88 -25.74 12.65
N VAL A 288 10.87 -27.06 12.46
CA VAL A 288 10.05 -27.74 11.47
C VAL A 288 8.87 -28.40 12.17
N ILE A 289 7.65 -27.97 11.85
CA ILE A 289 6.41 -28.54 12.37
C ILE A 289 5.79 -29.39 11.26
N VAL A 290 5.75 -30.70 11.48
CA VAL A 290 5.39 -31.67 10.44
C VAL A 290 4.45 -32.75 10.98
N ASP A 291 3.55 -33.18 10.10
CA ASP A 291 2.90 -34.48 10.21
C ASP A 291 3.78 -35.53 9.51
N PRO A 292 4.31 -36.55 10.23
CA PRO A 292 5.12 -37.60 9.63
C PRO A 292 4.44 -38.40 8.52
N ALA A 293 3.11 -38.41 8.45
CA ALA A 293 2.34 -39.11 7.43
C ALA A 293 2.15 -38.30 6.13
N HIS A 294 2.50 -37.01 6.14
CA HIS A 294 2.35 -36.12 4.99
C HIS A 294 3.47 -36.31 3.95
N GLU A 295 3.14 -36.14 2.66
CA GLU A 295 4.04 -36.46 1.52
C GLU A 295 5.28 -35.54 1.47
N ASN A 296 5.09 -34.23 1.63
CA ASN A 296 6.18 -33.23 1.57
C ASN A 296 7.13 -33.24 2.78
N THR A 297 6.83 -34.01 3.84
CA THR A 297 7.65 -34.03 5.06
C THR A 297 9.05 -34.59 4.80
N ALA A 298 9.19 -35.58 3.91
CA ALA A 298 10.47 -36.20 3.60
C ALA A 298 11.47 -35.20 2.97
N GLU A 299 10.98 -34.37 2.06
CA GLU A 299 11.79 -33.38 1.34
C GLU A 299 12.29 -32.29 2.30
N LEU A 300 11.42 -31.75 3.15
CA LEU A 300 11.80 -30.73 4.15
C LEU A 300 12.85 -31.26 5.15
N LEU A 301 12.72 -32.51 5.59
CA LEU A 301 13.69 -33.14 6.49
C LEU A 301 15.04 -33.39 5.80
N SER A 302 15.05 -33.66 4.49
CA SER A 302 16.29 -33.79 3.71
C SER A 302 17.06 -32.46 3.60
N VAL A 303 16.35 -31.34 3.46
CA VAL A 303 16.97 -30.00 3.48
C VAL A 303 17.53 -29.69 4.87
N ALA A 304 16.81 -30.06 5.94
CA ALA A 304 17.32 -29.92 7.31
C ALA A 304 18.58 -30.78 7.56
N GLU A 305 18.66 -31.99 6.99
CA GLU A 305 19.87 -32.83 7.00
C GLU A 305 21.04 -32.15 6.27
N MET A 306 20.77 -31.55 5.11
CA MET A 306 21.78 -30.79 4.36
C MET A 306 22.35 -29.64 5.20
N PHE A 307 21.50 -28.86 5.89
CA PHE A 307 21.96 -27.79 6.77
C PHE A 307 22.80 -28.31 7.95
N PHE A 308 22.39 -29.44 8.54
CA PHE A 308 23.12 -30.05 9.65
C PHE A 308 24.48 -30.62 9.24
N SER A 309 24.56 -31.28 8.08
CA SER A 309 25.80 -31.86 7.54
C SER A 309 26.81 -30.82 7.09
N ASN A 310 26.34 -29.69 6.54
CA ASN A 310 27.18 -28.58 6.08
C ASN A 310 27.69 -27.64 7.20
N ASN A 311 27.37 -27.92 8.47
CA ASN A 311 27.76 -27.10 9.63
C ASN A 311 27.35 -25.62 9.52
N ILE A 312 26.15 -25.37 8.99
CA ILE A 312 25.56 -24.03 8.99
C ILE A 312 25.27 -23.64 10.46
N PRO A 313 25.48 -22.37 10.87
CA PRO A 313 25.20 -21.89 12.23
C PRO A 313 23.68 -21.74 12.46
N LEU A 314 22.95 -22.85 12.37
CA LEU A 314 21.51 -22.96 12.49
C LEU A 314 21.17 -24.02 13.54
N ARG A 315 20.32 -23.67 14.49
CA ARG A 315 19.78 -24.59 15.49
C ARG A 315 18.47 -25.19 14.97
N ILE A 316 18.45 -26.50 14.72
CA ILE A 316 17.33 -27.21 14.11
C ILE A 316 16.49 -27.89 15.19
N GLY A 317 15.18 -27.64 15.17
CA GLY A 317 14.18 -28.28 16.01
C GLY A 317 13.08 -28.91 15.19
N VAL A 318 12.50 -30.00 15.67
CA VAL A 318 11.39 -30.70 15.02
C VAL A 318 10.23 -30.88 15.99
N VAL A 319 9.01 -30.60 15.52
CA VAL A 319 7.76 -30.84 16.23
C VAL A 319 6.93 -31.80 15.38
N PHE A 320 6.55 -32.93 15.98
CA PHE A 320 5.67 -33.91 15.35
C PHE A 320 4.24 -33.63 15.77
N VAL A 321 3.36 -33.38 14.79
CA VAL A 321 1.93 -33.24 15.01
C VAL A 321 1.26 -34.55 14.64
N VAL A 322 0.69 -35.22 15.64
CA VAL A 322 0.10 -36.55 15.50
C VAL A 322 -1.29 -36.56 16.16
N SER A 323 -2.16 -37.48 15.74
CA SER A 323 -3.53 -37.60 16.29
C SER A 323 -3.52 -37.79 17.81
N ASP A 324 -4.46 -37.16 18.50
CA ASP A 324 -4.57 -37.13 19.98
C ASP A 324 -5.53 -38.18 20.55
N ALA A 325 -6.12 -39.01 19.69
CA ALA A 325 -7.05 -40.04 20.12
C ALA A 325 -6.32 -41.14 20.90
N GLU A 326 -6.67 -41.33 22.18
CA GLU A 326 -6.07 -42.33 23.07
C GLU A 326 -6.27 -43.77 22.57
N ASP A 327 -7.25 -43.99 21.70
CA ASP A 327 -7.56 -45.30 21.11
C ASP A 327 -6.62 -45.73 19.96
N VAL A 328 -5.81 -44.81 19.42
CA VAL A 328 -4.95 -45.09 18.24
C VAL A 328 -3.54 -45.43 18.69
N ASN A 329 -3.06 -46.61 18.25
CA ASN A 329 -1.75 -47.16 18.62
C ASN A 329 -0.68 -46.93 17.54
N GLY A 330 0.60 -46.97 17.93
CA GLY A 330 1.75 -46.90 17.01
C GLY A 330 1.88 -48.09 16.04
N MET A 331 1.03 -49.11 16.16
CA MET A 331 0.93 -50.21 15.19
C MET A 331 -0.10 -49.93 14.09
N GLU A 332 -0.99 -48.96 14.30
CA GLU A 332 -2.06 -48.57 13.38
C GLU A 332 -1.71 -47.27 12.64
N ASP A 333 -1.07 -46.33 13.34
CA ASP A 333 -0.66 -45.03 12.79
C ASP A 333 0.87 -44.93 12.69
N ALA A 334 1.34 -44.65 11.47
CA ALA A 334 2.76 -44.46 11.16
C ALA A 334 3.36 -43.20 11.82
N GLY A 335 2.55 -42.15 12.04
CA GLY A 335 3.00 -40.93 12.71
C GLY A 335 3.32 -41.17 14.19
N ILE A 336 2.44 -41.91 14.89
CA ILE A 336 2.66 -42.31 16.29
C ILE A 336 3.87 -43.25 16.38
N ALA A 337 4.01 -44.16 15.41
CA ALA A 337 5.14 -45.09 15.35
C ALA A 337 6.48 -44.35 15.28
N LEU A 338 6.57 -43.32 14.43
CA LEU A 338 7.77 -42.53 14.26
C LEU A 338 8.09 -41.69 15.49
N LEU A 339 7.09 -41.04 16.11
CA LEU A 339 7.28 -40.26 17.34
C LEU A 339 7.84 -41.13 18.47
N ARG A 340 7.25 -42.31 18.70
CA ARG A 340 7.69 -43.25 19.74
C ARG A 340 9.08 -43.81 19.45
N ALA A 341 9.36 -44.13 18.19
CA ALA A 341 10.69 -44.56 17.76
C ALA A 341 11.75 -43.46 17.97
N PHE A 342 11.40 -42.20 17.69
CA PHE A 342 12.27 -41.06 17.93
C PHE A 342 12.58 -40.88 19.42
N ASN A 343 11.54 -40.86 20.27
CA ASN A 343 11.70 -40.70 21.71
C ASN A 343 12.54 -41.85 22.32
N TYR A 344 12.35 -43.09 21.84
CA TYR A 344 13.17 -44.23 22.26
C TYR A 344 14.66 -44.03 21.96
N ILE A 345 15.00 -43.63 20.73
CA ILE A 345 16.40 -43.46 20.31
C ILE A 345 17.03 -42.23 20.99
N ALA A 346 16.23 -41.18 21.21
CA ALA A 346 16.64 -39.98 21.92
C ALA A 346 16.99 -40.28 23.39
N ASP A 347 16.16 -41.05 24.09
CA ASP A 347 16.38 -41.39 25.51
C ASP A 347 17.56 -42.38 25.71
N GLU A 348 17.80 -43.30 24.76
CA GLU A 348 18.85 -44.33 24.88
C GLU A 348 20.21 -43.91 24.33
N VAL A 349 20.25 -43.06 23.29
CA VAL A 349 21.49 -42.68 22.59
C VAL A 349 21.69 -41.16 22.63
N ASP A 350 21.09 -40.44 21.69
CA ASP A 350 21.20 -38.99 21.51
C ASP A 350 20.21 -38.51 20.42
N ASN A 351 19.77 -37.25 20.49
CA ASN A 351 18.87 -36.64 19.50
C ASN A 351 19.43 -36.63 18.06
N GLN A 352 20.75 -36.52 17.89
CA GLN A 352 21.40 -36.52 16.58
C GLN A 352 21.24 -37.89 15.89
N HIS A 353 21.47 -38.98 16.64
CA HIS A 353 21.29 -40.34 16.12
C HIS A 353 19.83 -40.67 15.86
N ALA A 354 18.91 -40.10 16.65
CA ALA A 354 17.47 -40.21 16.43
C ALA A 354 17.05 -39.51 15.13
N PHE A 355 17.63 -38.35 14.82
CA PHE A 355 17.39 -37.65 13.55
C PHE A 355 17.91 -38.44 12.33
N ASP A 356 19.13 -38.98 12.39
CA ASP A 356 19.66 -39.86 11.35
C ASP A 356 18.78 -41.11 11.14
N ALA A 357 18.18 -41.63 12.23
CA ALA A 357 17.26 -42.75 12.15
C ALA A 357 15.97 -42.39 11.42
N ILE A 358 15.39 -41.22 11.68
CA ILE A 358 14.21 -40.71 10.96
C ILE A 358 14.50 -40.57 9.47
N ILE A 359 15.63 -39.95 9.10
CA ILE A 359 16.04 -39.82 7.70
C ILE A 359 16.16 -41.20 7.04
N SER A 360 16.76 -42.17 7.73
CA SER A 360 16.85 -43.54 7.22
C SER A 360 15.49 -44.24 7.04
N MET A 361 14.46 -43.84 7.81
CA MET A 361 13.09 -44.31 7.65
C MET A 361 12.43 -43.66 6.42
N PHE A 362 12.63 -42.36 6.20
CA PHE A 362 12.08 -41.64 5.05
C PHE A 362 12.77 -42.00 3.74
N ASN A 363 14.08 -42.24 3.73
CA ASN A 363 14.83 -42.69 2.54
C ASN A 363 14.41 -44.07 2.02
N LYS A 364 13.69 -44.88 2.81
CA LYS A 364 13.09 -46.15 2.36
C LYS A 364 11.72 -45.97 1.70
N VAL A 365 11.11 -44.79 1.81
CA VAL A 365 9.82 -44.48 1.20
C VAL A 365 10.05 -44.14 -0.27
N PRO A 366 9.29 -44.72 -1.23
CA PRO A 366 9.36 -44.30 -2.63
C PRO A 366 8.94 -42.82 -2.77
N THR A 367 9.54 -42.07 -3.71
CA THR A 367 9.26 -40.65 -3.94
C THR A 367 7.76 -40.41 -4.12
N GLY A 368 7.17 -39.53 -3.28
CA GLY A 368 5.73 -39.25 -3.24
C GLY A 368 4.87 -40.28 -2.49
N GLY A 369 5.48 -41.23 -1.77
CA GLY A 369 4.78 -42.22 -0.95
C GLY A 369 4.55 -41.74 0.49
N LYS A 370 3.48 -42.25 1.13
CA LYS A 370 3.23 -42.05 2.57
C LYS A 370 4.05 -43.00 3.43
N LEU A 371 4.46 -42.53 4.61
CA LEU A 371 5.11 -43.38 5.60
C LEU A 371 4.16 -44.49 6.06
N LYS A 372 4.62 -45.75 6.01
CA LYS A 372 3.91 -46.91 6.55
C LYS A 372 4.63 -47.43 7.78
N VAL A 373 3.87 -48.04 8.70
CA VAL A 373 4.39 -48.67 9.92
C VAL A 373 5.49 -49.70 9.59
N GLU A 374 5.35 -50.44 8.48
CA GLU A 374 6.33 -51.42 7.98
C GLU A 374 7.74 -50.82 7.80
N HIS A 375 7.83 -49.58 7.33
CA HIS A 375 9.11 -48.91 7.12
C HIS A 375 9.81 -48.62 8.46
N VAL A 376 9.07 -48.14 9.46
CA VAL A 376 9.56 -47.85 10.81
C VAL A 376 10.03 -49.14 11.49
N VAL A 377 9.22 -50.20 11.44
CA VAL A 377 9.55 -51.53 12.01
C VAL A 377 10.81 -52.11 11.37
N SER A 378 10.97 -51.99 10.05
CA SER A 378 12.15 -52.51 9.34
C SER A 378 13.46 -51.81 9.73
N VAL A 379 13.41 -50.52 10.09
CA VAL A 379 14.58 -49.76 10.52
C VAL A 379 14.93 -50.11 11.96
N LEU A 380 13.92 -50.18 12.84
CA LEU A 380 14.11 -50.56 14.24
C LEU A 380 14.71 -51.97 14.37
N GLN A 381 14.18 -52.95 13.65
CA GLN A 381 14.71 -54.33 13.67
C GLN A 381 16.15 -54.43 13.15
N LYS A 382 16.52 -53.60 12.17
CA LYS A 382 17.88 -53.60 11.60
C LYS A 382 18.89 -52.94 12.53
N ARG A 383 18.50 -51.87 13.24
CA ARG A 383 19.40 -51.05 14.06
C ARG A 383 19.47 -51.54 15.52
N TYR A 384 18.39 -52.13 16.03
CA TYR A 384 18.27 -52.68 17.38
C TYR A 384 17.66 -54.10 17.34
N PRO A 385 18.44 -55.14 17.02
CA PRO A 385 17.94 -56.51 16.94
C PRO A 385 17.49 -57.11 18.29
N TYR A 386 17.86 -56.47 19.40
CA TYR A 386 17.71 -56.99 20.77
C TYR A 386 16.45 -56.51 21.49
N VAL A 387 15.66 -55.63 20.88
CA VAL A 387 14.51 -54.98 21.52
C VAL A 387 13.23 -55.38 20.80
N GLU A 388 12.21 -55.79 21.55
CA GLU A 388 10.92 -56.12 20.97
C GLU A 388 10.19 -54.85 20.51
N VAL A 389 9.82 -54.81 19.24
CA VAL A 389 9.13 -53.66 18.62
C VAL A 389 7.77 -53.38 19.30
N SER A 390 7.14 -54.42 19.86
CA SER A 390 5.90 -54.32 20.64
C SER A 390 6.05 -53.54 21.94
N SER A 391 7.21 -53.53 22.59
CA SER A 391 7.42 -52.76 23.82
C SER A 391 7.58 -51.26 23.55
N ILE A 392 7.98 -50.89 22.33
CA ILE A 392 8.14 -49.49 21.91
C ILE A 392 6.83 -48.95 21.32
N LEU A 393 6.13 -49.73 20.49
CA LEU A 393 4.97 -49.30 19.71
C LEU A 393 3.60 -49.64 20.35
N GLY A 394 3.58 -50.47 21.41
CA GLY A 394 2.35 -50.92 22.09
C GLY A 394 1.60 -49.81 22.85
N ALA A 395 0.38 -50.12 23.31
CA ALA A 395 -0.52 -49.16 23.98
C ALA A 395 0.07 -48.58 25.28
N ASP A 396 0.81 -49.38 26.05
CA ASP A 396 1.39 -48.99 27.35
C ASP A 396 2.85 -48.50 27.25
N SER A 397 3.25 -47.94 26.10
CA SER A 397 4.63 -47.50 25.87
C SER A 397 5.01 -46.29 26.72
N ALA A 398 6.14 -46.36 27.43
CA ALA A 398 6.70 -45.25 28.20
C ALA A 398 7.20 -44.08 27.33
N TYR A 399 7.26 -44.28 26.00
CA TYR A 399 7.82 -43.34 25.02
C TYR A 399 6.75 -42.48 24.30
N ASP A 400 5.51 -42.46 24.78
CA ASP A 400 4.42 -41.61 24.25
C ASP A 400 4.44 -40.17 24.80
N LYS A 401 5.62 -39.67 25.15
CA LYS A 401 5.83 -38.28 25.60
C LYS A 401 5.72 -37.32 24.42
N ASN A 402 5.30 -36.08 24.66
CA ASN A 402 5.18 -34.99 23.68
C ASN A 402 4.07 -35.15 22.62
N ARG A 403 3.27 -36.23 22.64
CA ARG A 403 2.14 -36.42 21.71
C ARG A 403 1.06 -35.34 21.90
N LYS A 404 0.60 -35.18 23.14
CA LYS A 404 -0.37 -34.13 23.53
C LYS A 404 0.24 -32.73 23.39
N ASP A 405 1.49 -32.58 23.81
CA ASP A 405 2.18 -31.28 23.81
C ASP A 405 2.48 -30.76 22.40
N GLY A 406 2.86 -31.63 21.46
CA GLY A 406 3.11 -31.27 20.06
C GLY A 406 1.85 -30.77 19.35
N LYS A 407 0.73 -31.46 19.54
CA LYS A 407 -0.56 -31.02 18.99
C LYS A 407 -1.09 -29.76 19.68
N ALA A 408 -0.99 -29.69 21.01
CA ALA A 408 -1.37 -28.50 21.76
C ALA A 408 -0.55 -27.27 21.33
N TYR A 409 0.76 -27.45 21.08
CA TYR A 409 1.62 -26.40 20.54
C TYR A 409 1.20 -25.99 19.13
N TYR A 410 0.88 -26.94 18.24
CA TYR A 410 0.36 -26.61 16.90
C TYR A 410 -0.95 -25.81 16.97
N GLU A 411 -1.91 -26.24 17.80
CA GLU A 411 -3.19 -25.54 17.99
C GLU A 411 -3.03 -24.17 18.67
N GLN A 412 -2.06 -24.05 19.60
CA GLN A 412 -1.75 -22.79 20.28
C GLN A 412 -1.12 -21.78 19.32
N THR A 413 -0.14 -22.21 18.54
CA THR A 413 0.60 -21.34 17.62
C THR A 413 -0.24 -20.92 16.43
N GLY A 414 -1.28 -21.69 16.07
CA GLY A 414 -2.23 -21.35 15.00
C GLY A 414 -1.59 -21.28 13.62
N VAL A 415 -0.36 -21.77 13.50
CA VAL A 415 0.38 -21.85 12.24
C VAL A 415 -0.45 -22.64 11.23
N GLY A 416 -0.36 -22.27 9.95
CA GLY A 416 -1.24 -22.75 8.89
C GLY A 416 -1.25 -24.28 8.70
N PRO A 417 -1.86 -24.79 7.61
CA PRO A 417 -1.86 -26.22 7.38
C PRO A 417 -0.42 -26.73 7.25
N LEU A 418 -0.20 -27.92 7.81
CA LEU A 418 1.09 -28.61 7.81
C LEU A 418 1.48 -29.00 6.37
N PRO A 419 2.79 -29.07 6.06
CA PRO A 419 3.94 -28.78 6.93
C PRO A 419 4.27 -27.28 7.03
N VAL A 420 4.85 -26.85 8.15
CA VAL A 420 5.26 -25.45 8.39
C VAL A 420 6.70 -25.39 8.90
N VAL A 421 7.48 -24.46 8.37
CA VAL A 421 8.84 -24.14 8.82
C VAL A 421 8.84 -22.76 9.48
N LEU A 422 9.44 -22.66 10.67
CA LEU A 422 9.62 -21.42 11.41
C LEU A 422 11.11 -21.06 11.48
N TYR A 423 11.44 -19.81 11.15
CA TYR A 423 12.78 -19.26 11.32
C TYR A 423 12.75 -18.15 12.39
N ASN A 424 13.43 -18.36 13.51
CA ASN A 424 13.36 -17.50 14.69
C ASN A 424 11.91 -17.19 15.10
N GLY A 425 11.01 -18.17 14.94
CA GLY A 425 9.58 -18.04 15.19
C GLY A 425 8.74 -17.53 14.02
N MET A 426 9.35 -17.01 12.95
CA MET A 426 8.62 -16.49 11.78
C MET A 426 8.26 -17.63 10.81
N PRO A 427 6.96 -17.84 10.48
CA PRO A 427 6.56 -18.89 9.54
C PRO A 427 6.95 -18.55 8.10
N TYR A 428 7.42 -19.57 7.37
CA TYR A 428 7.63 -19.48 5.92
C TYR A 428 6.30 -19.56 5.17
N GLN A 429 6.23 -18.83 4.06
CA GLN A 429 5.11 -18.93 3.14
C GLN A 429 5.19 -20.24 2.37
N ARG A 430 4.08 -20.72 1.80
CA ARG A 430 4.05 -22.05 1.16
C ARG A 430 4.95 -22.13 -0.06
N GLU A 431 5.05 -21.02 -0.78
CA GLU A 431 5.90 -20.85 -1.94
C GLU A 431 7.38 -21.04 -1.54
N GLN A 432 7.76 -20.56 -0.36
CA GLN A 432 9.13 -20.66 0.19
C GLN A 432 9.47 -22.04 0.77
N LEU A 433 8.55 -23.01 0.74
CA LEU A 433 8.77 -24.37 1.27
C LEU A 433 9.36 -25.32 0.22
N ASP A 434 9.45 -24.91 -1.04
CA ASP A 434 10.09 -25.72 -2.08
C ASP A 434 11.58 -25.90 -1.78
N PRO A 435 12.18 -27.11 -1.95
CA PRO A 435 13.52 -27.42 -1.45
C PRO A 435 14.62 -26.47 -1.95
N ASP A 436 14.59 -26.13 -3.24
CA ASP A 436 15.57 -25.24 -3.88
C ASP A 436 15.42 -23.79 -3.38
N GLU A 437 14.19 -23.33 -3.17
CA GLU A 437 13.91 -22.00 -2.62
C GLU A 437 14.23 -21.91 -1.14
N LEU A 438 13.88 -22.94 -0.38
CA LEU A 438 14.04 -23.01 1.07
C LEU A 438 15.49 -22.76 1.48
N GLU A 439 16.45 -23.33 0.74
CA GLU A 439 17.87 -23.05 0.95
C GLU A 439 18.18 -21.56 0.75
N THR A 440 17.85 -21.01 -0.42
CA THR A 440 18.18 -19.62 -0.77
C THR A 440 17.49 -18.61 0.16
N VAL A 441 16.21 -18.82 0.48
CA VAL A 441 15.42 -17.99 1.39
C VAL A 441 15.99 -18.03 2.80
N THR A 442 16.38 -19.21 3.29
CA THR A 442 16.98 -19.35 4.63
C THR A 442 18.33 -18.61 4.68
N MET A 443 19.17 -18.73 3.65
CA MET A 443 20.45 -18.01 3.58
C MET A 443 20.25 -16.49 3.54
N HIS A 444 19.29 -16.00 2.74
CA HIS A 444 18.95 -14.56 2.69
C HIS A 444 18.47 -14.06 4.06
N LYS A 445 17.58 -14.80 4.73
CA LYS A 445 17.08 -14.46 6.07
C LYS A 445 18.19 -14.43 7.13
N ILE A 446 19.18 -15.32 7.03
CA ILE A 446 20.37 -15.29 7.90
C ILE A 446 21.14 -13.98 7.70
N LEU A 447 21.39 -13.56 6.47
CA LEU A 447 22.10 -12.31 6.17
C LEU A 447 21.32 -11.08 6.65
N ASP A 448 20.01 -11.04 6.39
CA ASP A 448 19.15 -9.93 6.82
C ASP A 448 19.12 -9.79 8.35
N THR A 449 18.88 -10.89 9.06
CA THR A 449 18.83 -10.89 10.53
C THR A 449 20.19 -10.61 11.15
N THR A 450 21.29 -10.95 10.49
CA THR A 450 22.63 -10.60 10.96
C THR A 450 22.81 -9.08 11.07
N SER A 451 22.27 -8.30 10.12
CA SER A 451 22.33 -6.83 10.19
C SER A 451 21.59 -6.26 11.42
N PHE A 452 20.47 -6.89 11.80
CA PHE A 452 19.72 -6.54 13.00
C PHE A 452 20.53 -6.82 14.28
N TYR A 453 21.15 -8.01 14.39
CA TYR A 453 22.00 -8.33 15.54
C TYR A 453 23.24 -7.45 15.60
N GLN A 454 23.87 -7.13 14.47
CA GLN A 454 25.00 -6.19 14.43
C GLN A 454 24.63 -4.82 15.01
N ARG A 455 23.45 -4.30 14.65
CA ARG A 455 22.95 -3.05 15.22
C ARG A 455 22.70 -3.17 16.73
N ALA A 456 22.06 -4.23 17.19
CA ALA A 456 21.79 -4.46 18.62
C ALA A 456 23.08 -4.58 19.45
N VAL A 457 24.09 -5.25 18.92
CA VAL A 457 25.41 -5.41 19.56
C VAL A 457 26.18 -4.09 19.56
N TYR A 458 26.10 -3.32 18.47
CA TYR A 458 26.72 -1.99 18.38
C TYR A 458 26.11 -1.00 19.40
N LEU A 459 24.79 -1.05 19.59
CA LEU A 459 24.07 -0.24 20.59
C LEU A 459 24.26 -0.75 22.03
N GLY A 460 24.84 -1.94 22.21
CA GLY A 460 25.07 -2.56 23.52
C GLY A 460 23.82 -3.19 24.14
N GLU A 461 22.76 -3.43 23.35
CA GLU A 461 21.52 -4.09 23.81
C GLU A 461 21.72 -5.59 24.06
N LEU A 462 22.64 -6.23 23.33
CA LEU A 462 22.95 -7.65 23.44
C LEU A 462 24.38 -7.87 23.91
N SER A 463 24.53 -8.48 25.09
CA SER A 463 25.82 -8.87 25.68
C SER A 463 26.09 -10.36 25.52
N SER A 464 27.35 -10.79 25.68
CA SER A 464 27.74 -12.19 25.52
C SER A 464 27.17 -13.13 26.60
N ASP A 465 26.75 -12.57 27.74
CA ASP A 465 26.22 -13.32 28.89
C ASP A 465 24.72 -13.57 28.82
N GLN A 466 24.00 -12.88 27.93
CA GLN A 466 22.56 -13.06 27.74
C GLN A 466 22.28 -14.23 26.77
N ASP A 467 21.14 -14.91 26.99
CA ASP A 467 20.61 -15.85 26.00
C ASP A 467 19.99 -15.07 24.84
N VAL A 468 20.46 -15.37 23.64
CA VAL A 468 20.00 -14.74 22.40
C VAL A 468 18.56 -15.14 22.11
N VAL A 469 18.14 -16.36 22.45
CA VAL A 469 16.78 -16.84 22.19
C VAL A 469 15.78 -16.03 23.02
N ASP A 470 16.07 -15.79 24.29
CA ASP A 470 15.22 -14.94 25.15
C ASP A 470 15.17 -13.50 24.67
N PHE A 471 16.30 -12.97 24.16
CA PHE A 471 16.31 -11.63 23.56
C PHE A 471 15.41 -11.53 22.33
N ILE A 472 15.40 -12.54 21.45
CA ILE A 472 14.52 -12.58 20.28
C ILE A 472 13.06 -12.73 20.71
N MET A 473 12.77 -13.62 21.67
CA MET A 473 11.40 -13.94 22.06
C MET A 473 10.72 -12.85 22.90
N ASN A 474 11.50 -11.96 23.52
CA ASN A 474 10.98 -10.79 24.23
C ASN A 474 10.72 -9.59 23.31
N GLN A 475 10.99 -9.70 22.01
CA GLN A 475 10.71 -8.63 21.06
C GLN A 475 9.19 -8.41 20.89
N PRO A 476 8.75 -7.17 20.62
CA PRO A 476 7.33 -6.84 20.52
C PRO A 476 6.62 -7.42 19.29
N ASN A 477 7.36 -8.02 18.35
CA ASN A 477 6.80 -8.73 17.19
C ASN A 477 6.50 -10.21 17.47
N VAL A 478 6.88 -10.72 18.65
CA VAL A 478 6.62 -12.11 19.03
C VAL A 478 5.24 -12.21 19.67
N VAL A 479 4.41 -13.07 19.10
CA VAL A 479 3.03 -13.31 19.50
C VAL A 479 2.83 -14.79 19.84
N PRO A 480 1.93 -15.11 20.78
CA PRO A 480 1.67 -16.50 21.16
C PRO A 480 1.01 -17.31 20.04
N ARG A 481 0.24 -16.66 19.16
CA ARG A 481 -0.52 -17.27 18.07
C ARG A 481 -0.49 -16.39 16.84
N ILE A 482 -0.32 -17.02 15.67
CA ILE A 482 -0.41 -16.38 14.36
C ILE A 482 -1.65 -16.89 13.66
N ASN A 483 -2.40 -15.99 13.05
CA ASN A 483 -3.50 -16.35 12.17
C ASN A 483 -3.25 -15.77 10.77
N SER A 484 -3.17 -16.66 9.78
CA SER A 484 -2.92 -16.30 8.38
C SER A 484 -4.00 -15.36 7.81
N ARG A 485 -5.27 -15.49 8.24
CA ARG A 485 -6.34 -14.57 7.81
C ARG A 485 -6.11 -13.15 8.30
N ILE A 486 -5.61 -13.00 9.52
CA ILE A 486 -5.31 -11.68 10.10
C ILE A 486 -4.11 -11.03 9.38
N LEU A 487 -3.11 -11.83 9.01
CA LEU A 487 -1.91 -11.34 8.32
C LEU A 487 -2.09 -11.19 6.81
N SER A 488 -3.17 -11.71 6.23
CA SER A 488 -3.44 -11.63 4.80
C SER A 488 -3.37 -10.20 4.22
N THR A 489 -2.87 -10.12 2.98
CA THR A 489 -2.73 -8.89 2.20
C THR A 489 -4.06 -8.42 1.59
N SER A 490 -4.96 -9.36 1.25
CA SER A 490 -6.32 -9.07 0.78
C SER A 490 -7.21 -8.62 1.92
N ARG A 491 -7.43 -7.30 2.04
CA ARG A 491 -8.21 -6.72 3.13
C ARG A 491 -9.46 -6.03 2.61
N HIS A 492 -10.61 -6.46 3.10
CA HIS A 492 -11.88 -5.82 2.81
C HIS A 492 -12.27 -4.90 3.96
N TYR A 493 -12.52 -3.63 3.66
CA TYR A 493 -12.93 -2.61 4.62
C TYR A 493 -14.35 -2.14 4.36
N LEU A 494 -15.08 -1.85 5.44
CA LEU A 494 -16.37 -1.19 5.40
C LEU A 494 -16.18 0.31 5.16
N ASP A 495 -16.94 0.84 4.21
CA ASP A 495 -17.03 2.29 4.02
C ASP A 495 -17.99 2.88 5.06
N LEU A 496 -17.42 3.56 6.07
CA LEU A 496 -18.13 4.19 7.19
C LEU A 496 -18.10 5.73 7.10
N SER A 497 -17.81 6.28 5.92
CA SER A 497 -17.65 7.73 5.69
C SER A 497 -18.94 8.54 5.89
N HIS A 498 -20.11 7.92 5.76
CA HIS A 498 -21.38 8.63 5.76
C HIS A 498 -21.88 8.98 7.18
N THR A 499 -22.55 10.13 7.31
CA THR A 499 -23.06 10.67 8.59
C THR A 499 -24.57 10.92 8.51
N ASN A 500 -25.35 9.84 8.36
CA ASN A 500 -26.80 9.89 8.45
C ASN A 500 -27.28 9.62 9.88
N ASN A 501 -28.50 10.09 10.19
CA ASN A 501 -29.20 9.82 11.45
C ASN A 501 -30.15 8.61 11.36
N HIS A 502 -29.81 7.62 10.53
CA HIS A 502 -30.61 6.40 10.40
C HIS A 502 -30.21 5.40 11.49
N PHE A 503 -31.17 4.58 11.90
CA PHE A 503 -31.04 3.55 12.93
C PHE A 503 -31.66 2.24 12.46
N ILE A 504 -31.25 1.13 13.09
CA ILE A 504 -31.68 -0.24 12.77
C ILE A 504 -33.17 -0.51 13.09
N ASP A 505 -33.79 0.31 13.94
CA ASP A 505 -35.13 0.06 14.53
C ASP A 505 -36.27 -0.03 13.49
N GLU A 506 -36.10 0.51 12.28
CA GLU A 506 -37.12 0.53 11.23
C GLU A 506 -36.70 -0.32 10.01
N TYR A 507 -37.02 -1.63 10.05
CA TYR A 507 -36.63 -2.60 9.01
C TYR A 507 -37.07 -2.21 7.59
N ALA A 508 -38.30 -1.72 7.44
CA ALA A 508 -38.86 -1.33 6.15
C ALA A 508 -38.03 -0.22 5.47
N ARG A 509 -37.49 0.71 6.25
CA ARG A 509 -36.62 1.78 5.75
C ARG A 509 -35.20 1.26 5.50
N PHE A 510 -34.69 0.41 6.39
CA PHE A 510 -33.36 -0.18 6.29
C PHE A 510 -33.12 -0.96 4.99
N LEU A 511 -34.15 -1.65 4.48
CA LEU A 511 -34.08 -2.40 3.22
C LEU A 511 -33.72 -1.53 2.00
N PHE A 512 -34.25 -0.31 1.94
CA PHE A 512 -34.07 0.61 0.80
C PHE A 512 -32.83 1.50 0.91
N LEU A 513 -32.12 1.45 2.04
CA LEU A 513 -30.87 2.19 2.23
C LEU A 513 -29.76 1.64 1.32
N ASP A 514 -28.89 2.53 0.85
CA ASP A 514 -27.68 2.14 0.12
C ASP A 514 -26.67 1.45 1.06
N THR A 515 -25.69 0.74 0.51
CA THR A 515 -24.67 0.00 1.30
C THR A 515 -23.97 0.90 2.32
N LYS A 516 -23.60 2.12 1.95
CA LYS A 516 -22.94 3.09 2.85
C LYS A 516 -23.86 3.54 3.98
N GLU A 517 -25.14 3.79 3.66
CA GLU A 517 -26.14 4.22 4.63
C GLU A 517 -26.49 3.09 5.61
N LYS A 518 -26.54 1.84 5.13
CA LYS A 518 -26.70 0.64 5.97
C LYS A 518 -25.57 0.52 6.99
N ASN A 519 -24.31 0.71 6.57
CA ASN A 519 -23.15 0.68 7.47
C ASN A 519 -23.24 1.72 8.59
N THR A 520 -23.57 2.97 8.22
CA THR A 520 -23.73 4.05 9.18
C THR A 520 -24.92 3.82 10.12
N ALA A 521 -26.03 3.32 9.60
CA ALA A 521 -27.21 3.01 10.41
C ALA A 521 -26.89 1.96 11.49
N VAL A 522 -26.11 0.93 11.13
CA VAL A 522 -25.65 -0.09 12.08
C VAL A 522 -24.69 0.49 13.12
N ALA A 523 -23.73 1.30 12.68
CA ALA A 523 -22.77 1.95 13.58
C ALA A 523 -23.47 2.86 14.61
N ASN A 524 -24.50 3.60 14.21
CA ASN A 524 -25.22 4.53 15.08
C ASN A 524 -26.11 3.83 16.12
N SER A 525 -26.66 2.66 15.81
CA SER A 525 -27.51 1.89 16.73
C SER A 525 -26.72 0.93 17.62
N MET A 526 -25.40 0.84 17.46
CA MET A 526 -24.57 -0.10 18.20
C MET A 526 -24.22 0.46 19.58
N ASN A 527 -24.59 -0.29 20.63
CA ASN A 527 -24.10 -0.05 21.98
C ASN A 527 -22.81 -0.85 22.21
N TYR A 528 -21.76 -0.17 22.68
CA TYR A 528 -20.45 -0.79 22.90
C TYR A 528 -20.22 -1.20 24.34
N MET A 529 -19.68 -2.40 24.56
CA MET A 529 -19.17 -2.82 25.87
C MET A 529 -17.71 -2.41 26.06
N THR A 530 -17.35 -2.13 27.31
CA THR A 530 -15.98 -1.76 27.71
C THR A 530 -15.60 -2.38 29.05
N LYS A 531 -14.30 -2.41 29.36
CA LYS A 531 -13.76 -2.99 30.59
C LYS A 531 -14.13 -2.21 31.87
N LYS A 532 -14.00 -0.88 31.86
CA LYS A 532 -14.35 0.01 32.99
C LYS A 532 -15.57 0.87 32.62
N GLY A 533 -16.74 0.47 33.08
CA GLY A 533 -17.98 1.19 32.75
C GLY A 533 -18.29 2.42 33.61
N ASN A 534 -17.36 3.38 33.85
CA ASN A 534 -17.65 4.76 34.34
C ASN A 534 -16.42 5.57 34.85
N SER A 535 -15.25 5.54 34.20
CA SER A 535 -14.22 6.59 34.44
C SER A 535 -13.84 7.22 33.12
N THR A 536 -14.61 8.24 32.76
CA THR A 536 -14.42 9.13 31.60
C THR A 536 -13.18 10.02 31.73
N LYS A 537 -12.33 9.82 32.75
CA LYS A 537 -11.12 10.62 32.98
C LYS A 537 -9.94 9.76 33.43
N ASP A 538 -8.78 10.01 32.82
CA ASP A 538 -7.45 9.58 33.25
C ASP A 538 -7.03 10.29 34.55
N ILE A 539 -5.92 9.85 35.14
CA ILE A 539 -5.30 10.43 36.36
C ILE A 539 -5.05 11.95 36.20
N TYR A 540 -4.94 12.43 34.95
CA TYR A 540 -4.74 13.84 34.57
C TYR A 540 -6.02 14.59 34.18
N GLY A 541 -7.20 13.97 34.27
CA GLY A 541 -8.48 14.60 33.90
C GLY A 541 -8.86 14.51 32.42
N ASN A 542 -8.06 13.83 31.59
CA ASN A 542 -8.28 13.66 30.15
C ASN A 542 -9.18 12.46 29.81
N PHE A 543 -10.01 12.58 28.77
CA PHE A 543 -10.98 11.55 28.38
C PHE A 543 -10.33 10.31 27.71
N TYR A 544 -10.78 9.10 28.06
CA TYR A 544 -10.13 7.86 27.63
C TYR A 544 -10.64 7.37 26.27
N ILE A 545 -9.99 7.80 25.19
CA ILE A 545 -10.27 7.34 23.83
C ILE A 545 -9.75 5.92 23.62
N ARG A 546 -10.65 5.03 23.19
CA ARG A 546 -10.33 3.65 22.80
C ARG A 546 -10.03 3.57 21.31
N PRO A 547 -8.81 3.16 20.93
CA PRO A 547 -8.40 3.11 19.52
C PRO A 547 -8.93 1.88 18.76
N VAL A 548 -9.36 0.81 19.44
CA VAL A 548 -9.75 -0.45 18.79
C VAL A 548 -11.22 -0.78 19.03
N THR A 549 -11.94 -1.04 17.95
CA THR A 549 -13.36 -1.45 17.93
C THR A 549 -13.49 -2.80 17.26
N PHE A 550 -14.08 -3.78 17.96
CA PHE A 550 -14.47 -5.06 17.39
C PHE A 550 -15.98 -5.15 17.23
N TRP A 551 -16.48 -5.57 16.07
CA TRP A 551 -17.84 -6.08 15.91
C TRP A 551 -17.78 -7.59 15.67
N VAL A 552 -18.40 -8.36 16.55
CA VAL A 552 -18.50 -9.81 16.40
C VAL A 552 -19.81 -10.14 15.70
N VAL A 553 -19.69 -10.84 14.57
CA VAL A 553 -20.80 -11.31 13.75
C VAL A 553 -20.92 -12.82 13.89
N GLY A 554 -22.09 -13.31 14.24
CA GLY A 554 -22.36 -14.73 14.28
C GLY A 554 -23.76 -15.04 14.77
N ASP A 555 -24.12 -16.31 14.72
CA ASP A 555 -25.33 -16.81 15.34
C ASP A 555 -25.08 -17.08 16.83
N PHE A 556 -25.61 -16.22 17.70
CA PHE A 556 -25.42 -16.36 19.15
C PHE A 556 -26.28 -17.47 19.78
N ASP A 557 -27.23 -18.04 19.02
CA ASP A 557 -28.00 -19.20 19.46
C ASP A 557 -27.22 -20.51 19.21
N GLN A 558 -26.23 -20.51 18.30
CA GLN A 558 -25.33 -21.64 18.03
C GLN A 558 -24.09 -21.68 18.95
N PRO A 559 -23.57 -22.88 19.30
CA PRO A 559 -22.37 -23.02 20.14
C PRO A 559 -21.14 -22.29 19.60
N SER A 560 -20.90 -22.38 18.29
CA SER A 560 -19.73 -21.80 17.62
C SER A 560 -19.73 -20.27 17.63
N GLY A 561 -20.89 -19.63 17.58
CA GLY A 561 -21.05 -18.18 17.73
C GLY A 561 -20.95 -17.72 19.19
N ARG A 562 -21.48 -18.52 20.14
CA ARG A 562 -21.31 -18.26 21.57
C ARG A 562 -19.85 -18.33 22.02
N GLN A 563 -19.08 -19.29 21.52
CA GLN A 563 -17.66 -19.40 21.81
C GLN A 563 -16.89 -18.17 21.34
N LEU A 564 -17.12 -17.74 20.09
CA LEU A 564 -16.53 -16.53 19.53
C LEU A 564 -16.86 -15.28 20.37
N LEU A 565 -18.12 -15.16 20.80
CA LEU A 565 -18.57 -14.09 21.67
C LEU A 565 -17.87 -14.14 23.04
N TYR A 566 -17.77 -15.32 23.64
CA TYR A 566 -17.11 -15.52 24.93
C TYR A 566 -15.63 -15.12 24.90
N ASP A 567 -14.90 -15.58 23.87
CA ASP A 567 -13.48 -15.28 23.71
C ASP A 567 -13.23 -13.78 23.46
N SER A 568 -14.11 -13.13 22.68
CA SER A 568 -14.05 -11.67 22.47
C SER A 568 -14.26 -10.88 23.78
N ILE A 569 -15.20 -11.31 24.64
CA ILE A 569 -15.47 -10.67 25.93
C ILE A 569 -14.31 -10.92 26.90
N ARG A 570 -13.70 -12.11 26.87
CA ARG A 570 -12.53 -12.46 27.67
C ARG A 570 -11.33 -11.56 27.31
N HIS A 571 -11.07 -11.37 26.02
CA HIS A 571 -10.05 -10.45 25.52
C HIS A 571 -10.33 -8.99 25.91
N MET A 572 -11.58 -8.53 25.78
CA MET A 572 -11.98 -7.18 26.20
C MET A 572 -11.80 -6.96 27.72
N LYS A 573 -11.88 -8.02 28.56
CA LYS A 573 -11.59 -7.91 30.00
C LYS A 573 -10.10 -7.80 30.30
N THR A 574 -9.22 -8.26 29.41
CA THR A 574 -7.76 -8.10 29.58
C THR A 574 -7.31 -6.72 29.12
N SER A 575 -7.73 -6.25 27.94
CA SER A 575 -7.32 -4.94 27.41
C SER A 575 -8.21 -3.77 27.85
N ASN A 576 -7.63 -2.58 28.01
CA ASN A 576 -8.38 -1.35 28.22
C ASN A 576 -8.69 -0.62 26.90
N ASN A 577 -7.95 -0.89 25.82
CA ASN A 577 -7.99 -0.14 24.55
C ASN A 577 -9.14 -0.57 23.63
N VAL A 578 -9.82 -1.66 23.97
CA VAL A 578 -10.82 -2.33 23.13
C VAL A 578 -12.24 -1.97 23.57
N ARG A 579 -13.12 -1.80 22.59
CA ARG A 579 -14.58 -1.81 22.75
C ARG A 579 -15.21 -2.85 21.82
N LEU A 580 -16.32 -3.45 22.26
CA LEU A 580 -16.95 -4.59 21.59
C LEU A 580 -18.41 -4.31 21.26
N GLY A 581 -18.79 -4.54 19.99
CA GLY A 581 -20.16 -4.54 19.48
C GLY A 581 -20.55 -5.90 18.92
N MET A 582 -21.84 -6.15 18.74
CA MET A 582 -22.40 -7.45 18.36
C MET A 582 -23.41 -7.33 17.23
N ILE A 583 -23.27 -8.16 16.20
CA ILE A 583 -24.21 -8.25 15.08
C ILE A 583 -24.68 -9.69 14.99
N ASN A 584 -25.99 -9.92 15.04
CA ASN A 584 -26.53 -11.28 14.97
C ASN A 584 -26.74 -11.70 13.51
N ASN A 585 -26.22 -12.86 13.13
CA ASN A 585 -26.45 -13.48 11.82
C ASN A 585 -27.13 -14.84 12.01
N PRO A 586 -28.46 -14.88 12.20
CA PRO A 586 -29.17 -16.11 12.56
C PRO A 586 -29.14 -17.12 11.40
N SER A 587 -29.03 -18.41 11.75
CA SER A 587 -29.08 -19.53 10.79
C SER A 587 -30.51 -19.75 10.28
N ASP A 588 -31.47 -19.68 11.20
CA ASP A 588 -32.91 -19.80 10.94
C ASP A 588 -33.59 -18.42 10.87
N ASP A 589 -34.78 -18.35 10.28
CA ASP A 589 -35.53 -17.08 10.26
C ASP A 589 -35.91 -16.69 11.70
N PRO A 590 -35.70 -15.41 12.09
CA PRO A 590 -35.79 -15.01 13.49
C PRO A 590 -37.25 -15.03 13.96
N THR A 591 -37.57 -15.92 14.89
CA THR A 591 -38.85 -15.99 15.58
C THR A 591 -38.66 -15.83 17.09
N SER A 592 -39.76 -15.57 17.82
CA SER A 592 -39.73 -15.50 19.28
C SER A 592 -39.31 -16.81 19.95
N GLU A 593 -39.30 -17.94 19.23
CA GLU A 593 -38.89 -19.23 19.77
C GLU A 593 -37.45 -19.59 19.41
N THR A 594 -37.00 -19.25 18.21
CA THR A 594 -35.66 -19.61 17.69
C THR A 594 -34.55 -18.67 18.19
N SER A 595 -34.84 -17.38 18.44
CA SER A 595 -33.82 -16.39 18.81
C SER A 595 -33.94 -15.92 20.26
N ARG A 596 -33.83 -16.84 21.23
CA ARG A 596 -33.96 -16.51 22.67
C ARG A 596 -32.71 -15.80 23.21
N ILE A 597 -31.52 -16.29 22.86
CA ILE A 597 -30.25 -15.77 23.41
C ILE A 597 -29.94 -14.42 22.76
N ALA A 598 -30.08 -14.31 21.44
CA ALA A 598 -29.83 -13.06 20.74
C ALA A 598 -30.72 -11.90 21.23
N ARG A 599 -32.01 -12.17 21.53
CA ARG A 599 -32.91 -11.16 22.11
C ARG A 599 -32.53 -10.80 23.54
N ALA A 600 -32.16 -11.78 24.37
CA ALA A 600 -31.69 -11.52 25.72
C ALA A 600 -30.43 -10.63 25.74
N ILE A 601 -29.50 -10.87 24.81
CA ILE A 601 -28.30 -10.04 24.64
C ILE A 601 -28.67 -8.61 24.24
N TRP A 602 -29.54 -8.44 23.24
CA TRP A 602 -29.96 -7.11 22.78
C TRP A 602 -30.70 -6.32 23.86
N SER A 603 -31.67 -6.94 24.54
CA SER A 603 -32.41 -6.31 25.64
C SER A 603 -31.49 -5.92 26.80
N ALA A 604 -30.47 -6.72 27.10
CA ALA A 604 -29.47 -6.38 28.12
C ALA A 604 -28.61 -5.17 27.72
N MET A 605 -28.23 -5.07 26.44
CA MET A 605 -27.44 -3.95 25.92
C MET A 605 -28.19 -2.61 25.87
N GLN A 606 -29.52 -2.63 25.74
CA GLN A 606 -30.34 -1.41 25.72
C GLN A 606 -30.75 -0.94 27.13
N THR A 607 -31.00 -1.87 28.05
CA THR A 607 -31.61 -1.55 29.36
C THR A 607 -30.61 -1.42 30.50
N GLN A 608 -29.45 -2.09 30.41
CA GLN A 608 -28.51 -2.20 31.53
C GLN A 608 -27.25 -1.36 31.32
N THR A 609 -26.57 -1.05 32.42
CA THR A 609 -25.23 -0.42 32.37
C THR A 609 -24.22 -1.37 31.71
N ALA A 610 -23.21 -0.82 31.02
CA ALA A 610 -22.22 -1.61 30.27
C ALA A 610 -21.51 -2.69 31.11
N ASN A 611 -21.27 -2.44 32.41
CA ASN A 611 -20.68 -3.43 33.32
C ASN A 611 -21.63 -4.59 33.64
N ASN A 612 -22.91 -4.29 33.88
CA ASN A 612 -23.93 -5.29 34.21
C ASN A 612 -24.28 -6.12 32.97
N ALA A 613 -24.46 -5.47 31.81
CA ALA A 613 -24.66 -6.13 30.52
C ALA A 613 -23.50 -7.09 30.20
N LYS A 614 -22.24 -6.63 30.32
CA LYS A 614 -21.05 -7.48 30.12
C LYS A 614 -21.05 -8.73 31.00
N ASN A 615 -21.30 -8.59 32.29
CA ASN A 615 -21.28 -9.73 33.22
C ASN A 615 -22.41 -10.72 32.92
N PHE A 616 -23.58 -10.21 32.56
CA PHE A 616 -24.72 -11.02 32.17
C PHE A 616 -24.50 -11.76 30.85
N ILE A 617 -24.01 -11.07 29.81
CA ILE A 617 -23.71 -11.68 28.52
C ILE A 617 -22.60 -12.72 28.66
N THR A 618 -21.57 -12.47 29.48
CA THR A 618 -20.53 -13.49 29.75
C THR A 618 -21.15 -14.78 30.31
N LYS A 619 -22.16 -14.67 31.18
CA LYS A 619 -22.86 -15.84 31.72
C LYS A 619 -23.64 -16.56 30.61
N LEU A 620 -24.41 -15.81 29.81
CA LEU A 620 -25.20 -16.35 28.69
C LEU A 620 -24.37 -17.02 27.59
N SER A 621 -23.13 -16.60 27.39
CA SER A 621 -22.23 -17.23 26.41
C SER A 621 -21.71 -18.59 26.86
N LYS A 622 -21.90 -19.00 28.13
CA LYS A 622 -21.50 -20.33 28.62
C LYS A 622 -22.50 -21.40 28.18
N GLU A 623 -21.98 -22.54 27.75
CA GLU A 623 -22.77 -23.67 27.24
C GLU A 623 -23.72 -24.27 28.30
N GLU A 624 -23.34 -24.26 29.58
CA GLU A 624 -24.18 -24.66 30.71
C GLU A 624 -25.46 -23.81 30.82
N THR A 625 -25.35 -22.50 30.57
CA THR A 625 -26.51 -21.60 30.64
C THR A 625 -27.39 -21.73 29.40
N ALA A 626 -26.80 -21.95 28.23
CA ALA A 626 -27.55 -22.17 27.01
C ALA A 626 -28.34 -23.49 27.03
N SER A 627 -27.75 -24.56 27.60
CA SER A 627 -28.47 -25.83 27.81
C SER A 627 -29.59 -25.71 28.84
N ALA A 628 -29.38 -24.94 29.92
CA ALA A 628 -30.46 -24.60 30.86
C ALA A 628 -31.58 -23.78 30.20
N LEU A 629 -31.26 -22.78 29.39
CA LEU A 629 -32.23 -21.98 28.63
C LEU A 629 -33.00 -22.80 27.58
N ALA A 630 -32.34 -23.79 26.97
CA ALA A 630 -32.99 -24.77 26.10
C ALA A 630 -33.94 -25.69 26.88
N SER A 631 -33.64 -25.98 28.15
CA SER A 631 -34.48 -26.78 29.05
C SER A 631 -35.70 -26.02 29.62
N GLY A 632 -35.83 -24.72 29.32
CA GLY A 632 -37.01 -23.91 29.67
C GLY A 632 -36.88 -23.04 30.92
N THR A 633 -35.66 -22.83 31.44
CA THR A 633 -35.41 -21.93 32.57
C THR A 633 -35.62 -20.46 32.18
N ASP A 634 -36.20 -19.66 33.09
CA ASP A 634 -36.41 -18.24 32.85
C ASP A 634 -35.09 -17.46 32.80
N VAL A 635 -34.95 -16.59 31.79
CA VAL A 635 -33.74 -15.77 31.56
C VAL A 635 -33.39 -14.87 32.77
N SER A 636 -34.38 -14.51 33.58
CA SER A 636 -34.21 -13.68 34.79
C SER A 636 -33.45 -14.38 35.92
N GLU A 637 -33.38 -15.72 35.96
CA GLU A 637 -32.60 -16.43 36.99
C GLU A 637 -31.09 -16.22 36.83
N PHE A 638 -30.64 -15.87 35.62
CA PHE A 638 -29.23 -15.60 35.34
C PHE A 638 -28.83 -14.14 35.60
N ALA A 639 -29.74 -13.31 36.12
CA ALA A 639 -29.48 -11.91 36.41
C ALA A 639 -28.28 -11.72 37.35
N VAL A 640 -27.55 -10.63 37.15
CA VAL A 640 -26.38 -10.25 37.95
C VAL A 640 -26.80 -9.17 38.94
N GLY A 641 -26.23 -9.17 40.15
CA GLY A 641 -26.55 -8.15 41.17
C GLY A 641 -26.36 -6.72 40.64
N GLY A 642 -27.40 -5.89 40.78
CA GLY A 642 -27.43 -4.51 40.27
C GLY A 642 -28.14 -4.32 38.91
N MET A 643 -28.71 -5.38 38.33
CA MET A 643 -29.52 -5.31 37.12
C MET A 643 -30.95 -4.83 37.41
N ASP A 644 -31.50 -3.97 36.54
CA ASP A 644 -32.93 -3.65 36.56
C ASP A 644 -33.70 -4.76 35.81
N VAL A 645 -34.14 -5.76 36.57
CA VAL A 645 -34.82 -6.95 36.04
C VAL A 645 -36.19 -6.60 35.45
N ALA A 646 -36.86 -5.57 35.96
CA ALA A 646 -38.20 -5.18 35.48
C ALA A 646 -38.12 -4.54 34.09
N LEU A 647 -37.19 -3.60 33.90
CA LEU A 647 -36.93 -2.99 32.59
C LEU A 647 -36.44 -4.02 31.58
N PHE A 648 -35.51 -4.89 31.98
CA PHE A 648 -35.01 -5.97 31.13
C PHE A 648 -36.13 -6.90 30.65
N LYS A 649 -37.00 -7.37 31.57
CA LYS A 649 -38.09 -8.29 31.24
C LYS A 649 -39.09 -7.65 30.28
N SER A 650 -39.44 -6.38 30.49
CA SER A 650 -40.32 -5.65 29.58
C SER A 650 -39.74 -5.49 28.16
N ALA A 651 -38.42 -5.28 28.05
CA ALA A 651 -37.74 -5.19 26.77
C ALA A 651 -37.61 -6.56 26.07
N TYR A 652 -37.39 -7.63 26.84
CA TYR A 652 -37.24 -8.99 26.33
C TYR A 652 -38.56 -9.60 25.83
N GLU A 653 -39.67 -9.33 26.53
CA GLU A 653 -41.02 -9.77 26.14
C GLU A 653 -41.61 -8.94 24.99
N SER A 654 -40.94 -7.86 24.57
CA SER A 654 -41.39 -7.06 23.44
C SER A 654 -41.29 -7.85 22.12
N PRO A 655 -42.32 -7.79 21.23
CA PRO A 655 -42.34 -8.55 19.98
C PRO A 655 -41.48 -7.93 18.87
N LYS A 656 -40.64 -6.94 19.16
CA LYS A 656 -39.83 -6.25 18.15
C LYS A 656 -38.66 -7.12 17.69
N VAL A 657 -38.83 -7.78 16.55
CA VAL A 657 -37.78 -8.59 15.88
C VAL A 657 -37.11 -7.81 14.73
N ASP A 658 -37.56 -6.58 14.47
CA ASP A 658 -37.11 -5.73 13.36
C ASP A 658 -35.59 -5.55 13.32
N PHE A 659 -34.95 -5.44 14.49
CA PHE A 659 -33.50 -5.31 14.59
C PHE A 659 -32.74 -6.57 14.14
N LEU A 660 -33.28 -7.77 14.41
CA LEU A 660 -32.69 -9.04 13.95
C LEU A 660 -32.84 -9.22 12.44
N LEU A 661 -33.98 -8.80 11.89
CA LEU A 661 -34.21 -8.80 10.44
C LEU A 661 -33.28 -7.82 9.73
N SER A 662 -33.08 -6.62 10.31
CA SER A 662 -32.12 -5.63 9.82
C SER A 662 -30.68 -6.14 9.90
N HIS A 663 -30.26 -6.78 11.00
CA HIS A 663 -28.93 -7.41 11.10
C HIS A 663 -28.73 -8.53 10.08
N ALA A 664 -29.73 -9.38 9.86
CA ALA A 664 -29.67 -10.44 8.86
C ALA A 664 -29.56 -9.87 7.43
N ALA A 665 -30.34 -8.82 7.12
CA ALA A 665 -30.25 -8.11 5.84
C ALA A 665 -28.89 -7.45 5.66
N TYR A 666 -28.32 -6.86 6.72
CA TYR A 666 -26.97 -6.29 6.71
C TYR A 666 -25.90 -7.33 6.40
N CYS A 667 -25.96 -8.49 7.07
CA CYS A 667 -25.01 -9.58 6.85
C CYS A 667 -25.05 -10.11 5.41
N ARG A 668 -26.25 -10.19 4.82
CA ARG A 668 -26.44 -10.64 3.44
C ARG A 668 -26.02 -9.60 2.41
N ASP A 669 -26.50 -8.37 2.54
CA ASP A 669 -26.36 -7.34 1.50
C ASP A 669 -24.98 -6.65 1.54
N VAL A 670 -24.44 -6.42 2.74
CA VAL A 670 -23.16 -5.70 2.94
C VAL A 670 -22.00 -6.67 3.14
N LEU A 671 -22.09 -7.52 4.17
CA LEU A 671 -21.00 -8.42 4.54
C LEU A 671 -20.87 -9.63 3.61
N LYS A 672 -21.86 -9.86 2.74
CA LYS A 672 -21.94 -11.00 1.80
C LYS A 672 -21.78 -12.36 2.50
N LEU A 673 -22.24 -12.46 3.74
CA LEU A 673 -22.23 -13.69 4.54
C LEU A 673 -23.47 -14.52 4.26
N LYS A 674 -23.31 -15.85 4.28
CA LYS A 674 -24.46 -16.78 4.31
C LYS A 674 -25.07 -16.79 5.71
N LYS A 675 -26.32 -17.25 5.83
CA LYS A 675 -26.99 -17.43 7.13
C LYS A 675 -26.14 -18.32 8.04
N GLY A 676 -26.03 -17.97 9.32
CA GLY A 676 -25.25 -18.70 10.32
C GLY A 676 -23.72 -18.56 10.24
N GLN A 677 -23.16 -17.95 9.18
CA GLN A 677 -21.72 -17.74 9.09
C GLN A 677 -21.22 -16.68 10.07
N ARG A 678 -20.00 -16.90 10.59
CA ARG A 678 -19.35 -16.05 11.59
C ARG A 678 -18.31 -15.15 10.92
N ALA A 679 -18.14 -13.94 11.44
CA ALA A 679 -17.10 -13.02 11.02
C ALA A 679 -16.72 -12.09 12.18
N VAL A 680 -15.50 -11.56 12.14
CA VAL A 680 -15.04 -10.52 13.07
C VAL A 680 -14.72 -9.28 12.25
N ILE A 681 -15.23 -8.13 12.67
CA ILE A 681 -14.92 -6.85 12.05
C ILE A 681 -14.07 -6.05 13.03
N SER A 682 -12.95 -5.51 12.58
CA SER A 682 -12.07 -4.71 13.42
C SER A 682 -11.75 -3.37 12.77
N ASN A 683 -12.15 -2.26 13.40
CA ASN A 683 -12.05 -0.91 12.83
C ASN A 683 -12.48 -0.83 11.34
N GLY A 684 -13.58 -1.50 11.00
CA GLY A 684 -14.10 -1.60 9.63
C GLY A 684 -13.49 -2.70 8.76
N ARG A 685 -12.35 -3.32 9.12
CA ARG A 685 -11.77 -4.48 8.43
C ARG A 685 -12.62 -5.72 8.67
N ILE A 686 -13.08 -6.39 7.62
CA ILE A 686 -13.85 -7.64 7.68
C ILE A 686 -12.90 -8.83 7.68
N ILE A 687 -13.02 -9.70 8.69
CA ILE A 687 -12.28 -10.97 8.82
C ILE A 687 -13.31 -12.09 8.86
N GLY A 688 -13.51 -12.74 7.71
CA GLY A 688 -14.48 -13.81 7.54
C GLY A 688 -14.90 -13.96 6.08
N PRO A 689 -15.80 -14.91 5.76
CA PRO A 689 -16.48 -15.83 6.68
C PRO A 689 -15.51 -16.84 7.32
N LEU A 690 -15.67 -17.08 8.62
CA LEU A 690 -14.98 -18.14 9.36
C LEU A 690 -15.66 -19.48 9.08
N GLU A 691 -14.88 -20.52 8.84
CA GLU A 691 -15.39 -21.87 8.59
C GLU A 691 -15.91 -22.53 9.89
N GLU A 692 -16.71 -23.59 9.80
CA GLU A 692 -17.34 -24.24 10.97
C GLU A 692 -16.31 -24.82 11.96
N GLY A 693 -15.19 -25.35 11.45
CA GLY A 693 -14.08 -25.88 12.27
C GLY A 693 -13.02 -24.84 12.66
N GLU A 694 -13.11 -23.61 12.16
CA GLU A 694 -12.12 -22.57 12.44
C GLU A 694 -12.38 -21.94 13.81
N VAL A 695 -11.41 -22.05 14.71
CA VAL A 695 -11.50 -21.50 16.07
C VAL A 695 -10.75 -20.17 16.10
N PHE A 696 -11.46 -19.11 16.48
CA PHE A 696 -10.89 -17.78 16.68
C PHE A 696 -10.86 -17.48 18.18
N ASN A 697 -9.66 -17.48 18.77
CA ASN A 697 -9.48 -17.48 20.22
C ASN A 697 -9.08 -16.09 20.79
N GLN A 698 -8.83 -16.02 22.09
CA GLN A 698 -8.40 -14.77 22.76
C GLN A 698 -7.08 -14.20 22.20
N ASP A 699 -6.15 -15.08 21.80
CA ASP A 699 -4.83 -14.69 21.30
C ASP A 699 -4.92 -14.10 19.89
N ASP A 700 -5.86 -14.58 19.06
CA ASP A 700 -6.16 -14.00 17.75
C ASP A 700 -6.68 -12.55 17.89
N PHE A 701 -7.51 -12.28 18.91
CA PHE A 701 -7.93 -10.90 19.23
C PHE A 701 -6.76 -10.04 19.71
N LEU A 702 -5.82 -10.60 20.46
CA LEU A 702 -4.60 -9.89 20.89
C LEU A 702 -3.70 -9.56 19.71
N LEU A 703 -3.54 -10.49 18.76
CA LEU A 703 -2.83 -10.25 17.52
C LEU A 703 -3.47 -9.08 16.76
N LEU A 704 -4.79 -9.09 16.58
CA LEU A 704 -5.50 -7.99 15.93
C LEU A 704 -5.31 -6.65 16.65
N GLU A 705 -5.45 -6.64 17.98
CA GLU A 705 -5.27 -5.43 18.78
C GLU A 705 -3.85 -4.88 18.59
N SER A 706 -2.83 -5.72 18.71
CA SER A 706 -1.42 -5.31 18.59
C SER A 706 -1.07 -4.77 17.20
N ILE A 707 -1.59 -5.40 16.13
CA ILE A 707 -1.44 -4.90 14.75
C ILE A 707 -2.02 -3.49 14.66
N ILE A 708 -3.28 -3.31 15.06
CA ILE A 708 -4.00 -2.04 14.89
C ILE A 708 -3.38 -0.93 15.73
N LEU A 709 -3.01 -1.21 16.99
CA LEU A 709 -2.33 -0.23 17.85
C LEU A 709 -1.02 0.25 17.23
N LYS A 710 -0.20 -0.67 16.72
CA LYS A 710 1.12 -0.38 16.12
C LYS A 710 1.00 0.38 14.80
N THR A 711 -0.02 0.08 14.00
CA THR A 711 -0.21 0.69 12.68
C THR A 711 -0.86 2.05 12.74
N SER A 712 -2.08 2.10 13.22
CA SER A 712 -2.99 3.22 12.97
C SER A 712 -3.64 3.73 14.26
N GLY A 713 -4.04 2.82 15.15
CA GLY A 713 -4.82 3.11 16.34
C GLY A 713 -4.21 4.19 17.23
N GLU A 714 -2.93 4.08 17.60
CA GLU A 714 -2.27 5.10 18.44
C GLU A 714 -2.04 6.42 17.72
N ARG A 715 -1.63 6.37 16.45
CA ARG A 715 -1.33 7.56 15.64
C ARG A 715 -2.59 8.39 15.39
N ILE A 716 -3.67 7.73 14.99
CA ILE A 716 -4.98 8.36 14.75
C ILE A 716 -5.55 8.86 16.08
N LYS A 717 -5.47 8.08 17.16
CA LYS A 717 -5.90 8.53 18.49
C LYS A 717 -5.20 9.82 18.93
N ASN A 718 -3.88 9.90 18.77
CA ASN A 718 -3.11 11.10 19.15
C ASN A 718 -3.55 12.34 18.36
N LYS A 719 -3.87 12.18 17.07
CA LYS A 719 -4.40 13.28 16.23
C LYS A 719 -5.84 13.66 16.59
N ILE A 720 -6.70 12.69 16.89
CA ILE A 720 -8.09 12.95 17.30
C ILE A 720 -8.16 13.58 18.69
N GLN A 721 -7.24 13.27 19.60
CA GLN A 721 -7.14 13.96 20.90
C GLN A 721 -6.90 15.47 20.74
N GLN A 722 -6.17 15.89 19.70
CA GLN A 722 -5.94 17.31 19.41
C GLN A 722 -7.21 18.03 18.94
N LEU A 723 -8.17 17.30 18.35
CA LEU A 723 -9.43 17.84 17.85
C LEU A 723 -10.47 18.16 18.94
N SER A 724 -10.23 17.79 20.21
CA SER A 724 -11.13 18.06 21.35
C SER A 724 -12.60 17.63 21.14
N VAL A 725 -12.84 16.50 20.46
CA VAL A 725 -14.19 15.96 20.19
C VAL A 725 -14.79 15.29 21.43
N GLU A 726 -16.13 15.27 21.54
CA GLU A 726 -16.87 14.55 22.59
C GLU A 726 -16.50 13.05 22.68
N GLU A 727 -16.46 12.49 23.90
CA GLU A 727 -15.94 11.14 24.21
C GLU A 727 -16.61 10.01 23.40
N ASP A 728 -17.94 10.01 23.34
CA ASP A 728 -18.70 8.97 22.63
C ASP A 728 -18.44 9.00 21.12
N ARG A 729 -18.23 10.20 20.58
CA ARG A 729 -17.96 10.42 19.16
C ARG A 729 -16.48 10.23 18.80
N ALA A 730 -15.57 10.41 19.74
CA ALA A 730 -14.13 10.34 19.49
C ALA A 730 -13.68 8.91 19.14
N SER A 731 -14.12 7.89 19.87
CA SER A 731 -13.81 6.49 19.55
C SER A 731 -14.50 6.02 18.26
N ASP A 732 -15.72 6.52 17.97
CA ASP A 732 -16.37 6.29 16.69
C ASP A 732 -15.61 6.95 15.53
N LEU A 733 -15.10 8.17 15.75
CA LEU A 733 -14.29 8.86 14.75
C LEU A 733 -12.99 8.11 14.47
N VAL A 734 -12.30 7.58 15.51
CA VAL A 734 -11.11 6.74 15.31
C VAL A 734 -11.44 5.54 14.43
N MET A 735 -12.53 4.83 14.72
CA MET A 735 -12.97 3.67 13.93
C MET A 735 -13.27 4.04 12.47
N LYS A 736 -14.02 5.12 12.24
CA LYS A 736 -14.43 5.56 10.90
C LYS A 736 -13.26 6.08 10.06
N VAL A 737 -12.36 6.85 10.69
CA VAL A 737 -11.14 7.37 10.04
C VAL A 737 -10.18 6.22 9.72
N ASP A 738 -9.98 5.29 10.64
CA ASP A 738 -9.10 4.12 10.43
C ASP A 738 -9.62 3.23 9.29
N ALA A 739 -10.93 2.97 9.26
CA ALA A 739 -11.56 2.22 8.16
C ALA A 739 -11.35 2.90 6.80
N LEU A 740 -11.50 4.23 6.74
CA LEU A 740 -11.37 5.00 5.51
C LEU A 740 -9.92 5.03 5.00
N LEU A 741 -8.95 5.32 5.88
CA LEU A 741 -7.53 5.38 5.53
C LEU A 741 -6.98 3.99 5.17
N SER A 742 -7.36 2.97 5.93
CA SER A 742 -6.93 1.59 5.68
C SER A 742 -7.57 0.95 4.45
N SER A 743 -8.71 1.47 3.97
CA SER A 743 -9.36 1.00 2.74
C SER A 743 -8.58 1.34 1.46
N GLN A 744 -7.63 2.27 1.55
CA GLN A 744 -6.82 2.67 0.40
C GLN A 744 -5.80 1.59 0.03
N PRO A 745 -5.53 1.38 -1.28
CA PRO A 745 -4.49 0.45 -1.71
C PRO A 745 -3.12 0.86 -1.14
N LYS A 746 -2.17 -0.07 -1.11
CA LYS A 746 -0.80 0.20 -0.66
C LYS A 746 -0.20 1.28 -1.57
N GLY A 747 -0.13 2.50 -1.05
CA GLY A 747 0.38 3.67 -1.75
C GLY A 747 1.79 3.98 -1.30
N GLU A 748 2.49 4.82 -2.06
CA GLU A 748 3.80 5.31 -1.65
C GLU A 748 3.70 6.08 -0.32
N ALA A 749 4.77 6.01 0.47
CA ALA A 749 4.85 6.76 1.71
C ALA A 749 4.82 8.26 1.39
N ARG A 750 3.93 8.99 2.08
CA ARG A 750 3.84 10.44 1.93
C ARG A 750 5.09 11.10 2.48
N ILE A 751 5.66 12.03 1.73
CA ILE A 751 6.90 12.73 2.06
C ILE A 751 6.57 14.09 2.67
N GLU A 752 7.15 14.37 3.83
CA GLU A 752 7.13 15.73 4.40
C GLU A 752 8.21 16.56 3.73
N TYR A 753 7.80 17.64 3.08
CA TYR A 753 8.70 18.58 2.43
C TYR A 753 9.00 19.74 3.40
N ALA A 754 10.29 19.93 3.70
CA ALA A 754 10.80 21.10 4.41
C ALA A 754 11.43 22.08 3.41
N PHE A 755 11.17 23.38 3.59
CA PHE A 755 11.76 24.45 2.78
C PHE A 755 12.15 25.64 3.67
N PHE A 756 13.05 26.49 3.19
CA PHE A 756 13.59 27.61 3.96
C PHE A 756 12.58 28.75 4.05
N GLU A 757 12.30 29.38 2.90
CA GLU A 757 11.29 30.42 2.73
C GLU A 757 10.68 30.30 1.33
N ASP A 758 9.48 30.83 1.15
CA ASP A 758 8.72 30.78 -0.09
C ASP A 758 8.30 32.20 -0.55
N ARG A 759 9.05 33.24 -0.18
CA ARG A 759 8.65 34.64 -0.43
C ARG A 759 8.85 35.05 -1.88
N TYR A 760 10.00 34.73 -2.45
CA TYR A 760 10.40 35.17 -3.79
C TYR A 760 10.71 34.02 -4.75
N SER A 761 10.87 32.79 -4.26
CA SER A 761 11.28 31.63 -5.07
C SER A 761 10.12 30.78 -5.61
N ALA A 762 8.88 31.05 -5.16
CA ALA A 762 7.72 30.20 -5.43
C ALA A 762 6.50 30.97 -5.96
N VAL A 763 5.82 30.38 -6.94
CA VAL A 763 4.48 30.81 -7.37
C VAL A 763 3.44 30.19 -6.45
N LYS A 764 2.58 31.03 -5.85
CA LYS A 764 1.54 30.59 -4.92
C LYS A 764 0.15 30.90 -5.47
N LEU A 765 -0.70 29.88 -5.50
CA LEU A 765 -2.14 30.03 -5.70
C LEU A 765 -2.85 29.50 -4.45
N ARG A 766 -3.67 30.36 -3.85
CA ARG A 766 -4.44 30.02 -2.66
C ARG A 766 -5.73 29.29 -3.06
N PRO A 767 -6.18 28.32 -2.26
CA PRO A 767 -7.45 27.63 -2.46
C PRO A 767 -8.64 28.53 -2.10
N SER A 768 -9.83 28.11 -2.53
CA SER A 768 -11.11 28.68 -2.04
C SER A 768 -11.33 28.35 -0.57
N GLU A 769 -11.66 29.34 0.25
CA GLU A 769 -11.89 29.19 1.69
C GLU A 769 -13.17 28.40 2.00
N GLY A 770 -13.12 27.52 2.99
CA GLY A 770 -14.28 26.75 3.48
C GLY A 770 -14.55 25.42 2.77
N GLU A 771 -13.93 25.19 1.62
CA GLU A 771 -13.98 23.93 0.88
C GLU A 771 -12.75 23.07 1.15
N VAL A 772 -12.86 21.79 0.77
CA VAL A 772 -11.74 20.86 0.78
C VAL A 772 -10.87 21.17 -0.43
N TYR A 773 -9.55 21.23 -0.23
CA TYR A 773 -8.60 21.54 -1.31
C TYR A 773 -7.46 20.53 -1.34
N PHE A 774 -6.92 20.28 -2.53
CA PHE A 774 -5.70 19.49 -2.71
C PHE A 774 -4.47 20.34 -2.49
N ASP A 775 -3.51 19.85 -1.72
CA ASP A 775 -2.21 20.50 -1.56
C ASP A 775 -1.25 19.98 -2.62
N VAL A 776 -0.92 20.84 -3.59
CA VAL A 776 -0.09 20.49 -4.74
C VAL A 776 1.22 21.28 -4.65
N VAL A 777 2.33 20.56 -4.57
CA VAL A 777 3.67 21.14 -4.56
C VAL A 777 4.42 20.64 -5.78
N ALA A 778 4.84 21.55 -6.65
CA ALA A 778 5.69 21.24 -7.78
C ALA A 778 7.06 21.87 -7.58
N VAL A 779 8.12 21.09 -7.72
CA VAL A 779 9.50 21.56 -7.78
C VAL A 779 9.95 21.36 -9.22
N VAL A 780 10.30 22.43 -9.92
CA VAL A 780 10.57 22.34 -11.35
C VAL A 780 11.51 23.45 -11.81
N ASP A 781 12.45 23.13 -12.69
CA ASP A 781 13.17 24.16 -13.46
C ASP A 781 12.32 24.53 -14.68
N PRO A 782 11.96 25.81 -14.89
CA PRO A 782 11.15 26.21 -16.05
C PRO A 782 11.76 25.86 -17.41
N VAL A 783 13.05 25.49 -17.45
CA VAL A 783 13.77 25.13 -18.67
C VAL A 783 14.03 23.62 -18.82
N THR A 784 13.23 22.77 -18.19
CA THR A 784 13.26 21.32 -18.41
C THR A 784 12.10 20.82 -19.27
N ARG A 785 12.21 19.60 -19.79
CA ARG A 785 11.13 18.93 -20.55
C ARG A 785 9.89 18.74 -19.68
N ASP A 786 10.09 18.44 -18.41
CA ASP A 786 9.00 18.21 -17.46
C ASP A 786 8.18 19.48 -17.26
N ALA A 787 8.83 20.66 -17.24
CA ALA A 787 8.12 21.94 -17.20
C ALA A 787 7.18 22.16 -18.40
N GLN A 788 7.53 21.62 -19.57
CA GLN A 788 6.71 21.73 -20.79
C GLN A 788 5.42 20.90 -20.69
N LYS A 789 5.47 19.76 -19.98
CA LYS A 789 4.32 18.89 -19.67
C LYS A 789 3.52 19.39 -18.47
N LEU A 790 4.21 19.73 -17.39
CA LEU A 790 3.66 20.04 -16.08
C LEU A 790 2.88 21.36 -16.08
N ALA A 791 3.34 22.39 -16.80
CA ALA A 791 2.65 23.68 -16.82
C ALA A 791 1.20 23.57 -17.36
N PRO A 792 0.92 23.00 -18.55
CA PRO A 792 -0.44 22.71 -19.01
C PRO A 792 -1.25 21.84 -18.05
N PHE A 793 -0.63 20.81 -17.49
CA PHE A 793 -1.29 19.91 -16.55
C PHE A 793 -1.77 20.65 -15.29
N LEU A 794 -0.91 21.46 -14.66
CA LEU A 794 -1.28 22.28 -13.50
C LEU A 794 -2.38 23.29 -13.83
N MET A 795 -2.39 23.83 -15.04
CA MET A 795 -3.47 24.73 -15.49
C MET A 795 -4.81 24.02 -15.58
N VAL A 796 -4.83 22.78 -16.07
CA VAL A 796 -6.05 21.95 -16.13
C VAL A 796 -6.48 21.53 -14.73
N LEU A 797 -5.53 21.09 -13.89
CA LEU A 797 -5.79 20.68 -12.51
C LEU A 797 -6.43 21.81 -11.70
N LYS A 798 -5.94 23.04 -11.84
CA LYS A 798 -6.50 24.25 -11.22
C LYS A 798 -7.97 24.47 -11.57
N LYS A 799 -8.41 24.10 -12.78
CA LYS A 799 -9.80 24.24 -13.22
C LYS A 799 -10.70 23.10 -12.73
N LEU A 800 -10.15 21.90 -12.62
CA LEU A 800 -10.89 20.69 -12.25
C LEU A 800 -11.17 20.58 -10.75
N VAL A 801 -10.20 20.95 -9.92
CA VAL A 801 -10.25 20.77 -8.47
C VAL A 801 -9.78 22.01 -7.73
N ASN A 802 -10.29 22.23 -6.51
CA ASN A 802 -9.80 23.28 -5.63
C ASN A 802 -8.38 22.92 -5.15
N VAL A 803 -7.37 23.73 -5.49
CA VAL A 803 -5.95 23.45 -5.21
C VAL A 803 -5.29 24.57 -4.42
N ASN A 804 -4.48 24.18 -3.45
CA ASN A 804 -3.41 25.01 -2.88
C ASN A 804 -2.13 24.68 -3.64
N LEU A 805 -1.80 25.47 -4.66
CA LEU A 805 -0.65 25.21 -5.53
C LEU A 805 0.55 26.04 -5.11
N ARG A 806 1.69 25.37 -4.91
CA ARG A 806 3.02 25.98 -4.74
C ARG A 806 3.98 25.41 -5.77
N VAL A 807 4.49 26.28 -6.65
CA VAL A 807 5.49 25.90 -7.66
C VAL A 807 6.82 26.54 -7.29
N PHE A 808 7.78 25.73 -6.84
CA PHE A 808 9.15 26.14 -6.52
C PHE A 808 10.04 26.05 -7.75
N MET A 809 10.78 27.12 -8.02
CA MET A 809 11.70 27.19 -9.15
C MET A 809 13.05 26.54 -8.79
N ASN A 810 13.34 25.35 -9.32
CA ASN A 810 14.57 24.60 -9.04
C ASN A 810 15.66 24.84 -10.12
N CYS A 811 16.15 26.07 -10.23
CA CYS A 811 16.99 26.48 -11.36
C CYS A 811 18.39 25.83 -11.35
N GLN A 812 18.83 25.31 -12.49
CA GLN A 812 20.22 24.88 -12.67
C GLN A 812 21.15 26.09 -12.91
N SER A 813 22.33 26.08 -12.28
CA SER A 813 23.39 27.07 -12.53
C SER A 813 24.40 26.56 -13.56
N LYS A 814 25.03 27.49 -14.30
CA LYS A 814 26.17 27.21 -15.19
C LYS A 814 25.85 26.22 -16.32
N LEU A 815 24.74 26.44 -17.00
CA LEU A 815 24.39 25.68 -18.21
C LEU A 815 25.49 25.80 -19.29
N SER A 816 25.89 24.66 -19.84
CA SER A 816 26.92 24.55 -20.89
C SER A 816 26.35 24.53 -22.31
N ASP A 817 25.13 24.02 -22.48
CA ASP A 817 24.39 23.93 -23.74
C ASP A 817 22.97 24.45 -23.54
N LEU A 818 22.25 24.70 -24.64
CA LEU A 818 20.84 25.03 -24.61
C LEU A 818 20.03 23.88 -23.98
N PRO A 819 19.31 24.12 -22.88
CA PRO A 819 18.58 23.07 -22.15
C PRO A 819 17.38 22.54 -22.94
N LEU A 820 16.63 23.40 -23.64
CA LEU A 820 15.51 22.99 -24.51
C LEU A 820 15.80 23.34 -25.98
N LYS A 821 15.74 22.33 -26.84
CA LYS A 821 16.01 22.42 -28.30
C LYS A 821 14.80 22.07 -29.16
N SER A 822 13.63 22.00 -28.54
CA SER A 822 12.39 21.62 -29.19
C SER A 822 11.24 22.53 -28.77
N PHE A 823 10.25 22.62 -29.65
CA PHE A 823 8.96 23.22 -29.35
C PHE A 823 8.03 22.10 -28.89
N TYR A 824 7.23 22.37 -27.86
CA TYR A 824 6.38 21.34 -27.27
C TYR A 824 4.95 21.85 -27.15
N ARG A 825 3.97 20.96 -27.33
CA ARG A 825 2.57 21.23 -27.07
C ARG A 825 1.96 20.02 -26.39
N TYR A 826 1.51 20.21 -25.16
CA TYR A 826 0.75 19.18 -24.46
C TYR A 826 -0.74 19.33 -24.75
N VAL A 827 -1.36 18.26 -25.25
CA VAL A 827 -2.76 18.25 -25.67
C VAL A 827 -3.63 17.76 -24.52
N LEU A 828 -4.09 18.70 -23.70
CA LEU A 828 -5.01 18.43 -22.59
C LEU A 828 -6.01 19.57 -22.47
N GLU A 829 -7.27 19.28 -22.76
CA GLU A 829 -8.37 20.24 -22.62
C GLU A 829 -9.14 19.97 -21.31
N PRO A 830 -9.52 21.02 -20.56
CA PRO A 830 -10.24 20.85 -19.29
C PRO A 830 -11.71 20.48 -19.47
N GLU A 831 -12.32 20.84 -20.60
CA GLU A 831 -13.75 20.68 -20.88
C GLU A 831 -13.95 20.32 -22.36
N VAL A 832 -15.08 19.68 -22.66
CA VAL A 832 -15.46 19.34 -24.04
C VAL A 832 -15.90 20.60 -24.76
N SER A 833 -15.29 20.89 -25.91
CA SER A 833 -15.62 22.04 -26.75
C SER A 833 -16.69 21.68 -27.80
N PHE A 834 -17.67 22.57 -27.96
CA PHE A 834 -18.74 22.46 -28.95
C PHE A 834 -18.65 23.58 -29.97
N MET A 835 -19.00 23.27 -31.21
CA MET A 835 -19.17 24.25 -32.27
C MET A 835 -20.48 25.02 -32.11
N ALA A 836 -20.61 26.15 -32.80
CA ALA A 836 -21.79 27.00 -32.75
C ALA A 836 -23.08 26.31 -33.28
N ASP A 837 -22.93 25.19 -33.98
CA ASP A 837 -24.00 24.31 -34.47
C ASP A 837 -24.35 23.18 -33.48
N ASN A 838 -23.82 23.21 -32.24
CA ASN A 838 -23.91 22.16 -31.22
C ASN A 838 -23.28 20.82 -31.62
N SER A 839 -22.48 20.75 -32.69
CA SER A 839 -21.63 19.58 -32.95
C SER A 839 -20.43 19.58 -32.02
N PHE A 840 -19.79 18.43 -31.86
CA PHE A 840 -18.46 18.38 -31.24
C PHE A 840 -17.49 19.23 -32.06
N ALA A 841 -16.62 19.99 -31.38
CA ALA A 841 -15.52 20.67 -32.03
C ALA A 841 -14.55 19.65 -32.66
N PRO A 842 -13.81 20.02 -33.73
CA PRO A 842 -12.65 19.25 -34.18
C PRO A 842 -11.75 19.15 -32.96
N GLY A 843 -11.56 17.92 -32.50
CA GLY A 843 -11.20 17.62 -31.12
C GLY A 843 -9.82 18.14 -30.69
N PRO A 844 -9.28 17.61 -29.59
CA PRO A 844 -7.96 17.99 -29.08
C PRO A 844 -6.87 17.87 -30.17
N VAL A 845 -6.24 18.99 -30.57
CA VAL A 845 -5.17 19.04 -31.59
C VAL A 845 -3.98 19.86 -31.11
N ALA A 846 -2.77 19.35 -31.32
CA ALA A 846 -1.53 20.10 -31.13
C ALA A 846 -1.34 21.12 -32.27
N LYS A 847 -1.41 22.42 -31.95
CA LYS A 847 -1.19 23.51 -32.92
C LYS A 847 0.08 24.28 -32.61
N PHE A 848 0.98 24.34 -33.59
CA PHE A 848 2.19 25.16 -33.56
C PHE A 848 1.98 26.39 -34.43
N LEU A 849 2.08 27.57 -33.84
CA LEU A 849 1.87 28.86 -34.50
C LEU A 849 3.18 29.67 -34.44
N ASP A 850 3.39 30.56 -35.42
CA ASP A 850 4.55 31.46 -35.51
C ASP A 850 5.90 30.74 -35.41
N MET A 851 6.04 29.61 -36.13
CA MET A 851 7.26 28.80 -36.15
C MET A 851 8.31 29.40 -37.10
N PRO A 852 9.62 29.35 -36.77
CA PRO A 852 10.66 29.84 -37.66
C PRO A 852 10.78 28.95 -38.91
N HIS A 853 10.93 29.57 -40.09
CA HIS A 853 10.92 28.84 -41.37
C HIS A 853 12.26 28.23 -41.79
N THR A 854 13.38 28.74 -41.25
CA THR A 854 14.75 28.38 -41.65
C THR A 854 15.31 27.05 -41.10
N PRO A 855 14.94 26.52 -39.92
CA PRO A 855 15.45 25.23 -39.46
C PRO A 855 14.65 24.06 -40.05
N LEU A 856 15.28 22.89 -40.08
CA LEU A 856 14.59 21.61 -40.24
C LEU A 856 14.01 21.15 -38.90
N PHE A 857 12.79 20.63 -38.94
CA PHE A 857 12.13 20.04 -37.78
C PHE A 857 11.86 18.55 -37.95
N THR A 858 11.80 17.85 -36.84
CA THR A 858 11.32 16.47 -36.72
C THR A 858 10.13 16.50 -35.77
N LEU A 859 8.98 15.96 -36.19
CA LEU A 859 7.79 15.84 -35.37
C LEU A 859 7.83 14.51 -34.61
N ASN A 860 8.00 14.59 -33.29
CA ASN A 860 7.89 13.47 -32.39
C ASN A 860 6.56 13.53 -31.64
N LEU A 861 5.93 12.38 -31.45
CA LEU A 861 4.74 12.24 -30.62
C LEU A 861 5.15 11.61 -29.29
N ASN A 862 4.80 12.27 -28.19
CA ASN A 862 5.02 11.80 -26.83
C ASN A 862 3.70 11.26 -26.28
N THR A 863 3.52 9.95 -26.35
CA THR A 863 2.31 9.24 -25.91
C THR A 863 2.58 8.45 -24.64
N PRO A 864 1.52 8.12 -23.87
CA PRO A 864 1.59 7.09 -22.83
C PRO A 864 2.27 5.80 -23.32
N GLU A 865 2.99 5.09 -22.45
CA GLU A 865 3.72 3.85 -22.83
C GLU A 865 2.77 2.74 -23.33
N SER A 866 1.54 2.73 -22.82
CA SER A 866 0.50 1.78 -23.21
C SER A 866 -0.05 2.00 -24.63
N TRP A 867 0.31 3.09 -25.31
CA TRP A 867 -0.26 3.47 -26.61
C TRP A 867 0.67 3.09 -27.77
N MET A 868 0.18 2.30 -28.72
CA MET A 868 0.84 2.08 -30.01
C MET A 868 0.19 2.94 -31.09
N VAL A 869 0.91 3.96 -31.53
CA VAL A 869 0.40 4.99 -32.43
C VAL A 869 1.14 4.97 -33.76
N GLU A 870 0.39 5.06 -34.86
CA GLU A 870 0.93 5.13 -36.23
C GLU A 870 0.46 6.41 -36.94
N SER A 871 1.27 6.94 -37.86
CA SER A 871 0.87 8.06 -38.72
C SER A 871 0.03 7.56 -39.90
N VAL A 872 -1.24 7.98 -39.98
CA VAL A 872 -2.19 7.48 -40.99
C VAL A 872 -2.38 8.47 -42.14
N HIS A 873 -2.36 9.78 -41.87
CA HIS A 873 -2.51 10.80 -42.90
C HIS A 873 -1.44 11.88 -42.79
N THR A 874 -0.48 11.85 -43.71
CA THR A 874 0.55 12.88 -43.84
C THR A 874 0.88 13.08 -45.32
N ARG A 875 1.06 14.34 -45.75
CA ARG A 875 1.53 14.66 -47.11
C ARG A 875 3.03 14.91 -47.17
N TYR A 876 3.63 15.15 -46.01
CA TYR A 876 5.01 15.59 -45.85
C TYR A 876 5.78 14.56 -45.02
N ASP A 877 7.09 14.55 -45.20
CA ASP A 877 8.00 13.78 -44.34
C ASP A 877 8.05 14.44 -42.95
N LEU A 878 7.58 13.71 -41.93
CA LEU A 878 7.51 14.21 -40.55
C LEU A 878 8.88 14.27 -39.88
N ASP A 879 9.88 13.56 -40.41
CA ASP A 879 11.23 13.57 -39.86
C ASP A 879 12.07 14.76 -40.36
N ASN A 880 11.68 15.34 -41.50
CA ASN A 880 12.39 16.42 -42.19
C ASN A 880 11.42 17.51 -42.67
N ILE A 881 10.76 18.17 -41.72
CA ILE A 881 9.84 19.27 -42.01
C ILE A 881 10.65 20.55 -42.25
N TYR A 882 10.67 21.04 -43.50
CA TYR A 882 11.25 22.33 -43.85
C TYR A 882 10.16 23.33 -44.22
N LEU A 883 9.88 24.28 -43.32
CA LEU A 883 8.73 25.17 -43.41
C LEU A 883 8.86 26.25 -44.51
N GLU A 884 10.04 26.49 -45.07
CA GLU A 884 10.22 27.41 -46.21
C GLU A 884 9.66 26.82 -47.52
N GLU A 885 9.67 25.50 -47.68
CA GLU A 885 9.15 24.81 -48.87
C GLU A 885 7.65 24.49 -48.80
N VAL A 886 6.99 24.81 -47.68
CA VAL A 886 5.58 24.48 -47.43
C VAL A 886 4.69 25.71 -47.58
N GLU A 887 3.86 25.74 -48.62
CA GLU A 887 2.94 26.87 -48.90
C GLU A 887 1.65 26.89 -48.05
N GLY A 888 1.25 25.74 -47.45
CA GLY A 888 -0.12 25.52 -46.95
C GLY A 888 -0.25 24.95 -45.53
N GLY A 889 0.79 25.06 -44.70
CA GLY A 889 0.84 24.45 -43.36
C GLY A 889 1.02 22.91 -43.42
N VAL A 890 1.51 22.34 -42.31
CA VAL A 890 1.72 20.89 -42.19
C VAL A 890 0.62 20.32 -41.30
N ALA A 891 -0.13 19.36 -41.83
CA ALA A 891 -1.12 18.58 -41.08
C ALA A 891 -0.67 17.11 -41.06
N ALA A 892 -0.67 16.53 -39.87
CA ALA A 892 -0.34 15.14 -39.61
C ALA A 892 -1.42 14.53 -38.71
N GLU A 893 -1.98 13.41 -39.14
CA GLU A 893 -2.95 12.64 -38.35
C GLU A 893 -2.33 11.32 -37.91
N TYR A 894 -2.42 11.07 -36.61
CA TYR A 894 -1.96 9.84 -35.98
C TYR A 894 -3.17 9.06 -35.45
N GLU A 895 -3.10 7.74 -35.53
CA GLU A 895 -4.13 6.83 -35.03
C GLU A 895 -3.54 5.90 -33.97
N LEU A 896 -4.25 5.77 -32.84
CA LEU A 896 -3.99 4.74 -31.85
C LEU A 896 -4.53 3.42 -32.37
N GLU A 897 -3.67 2.55 -32.87
CA GLU A 897 -4.10 1.26 -33.43
C GLU A 897 -4.35 0.22 -32.34
N TYR A 898 -3.48 0.18 -31.35
CA TYR A 898 -3.51 -0.83 -30.30
C TYR A 898 -3.16 -0.23 -28.95
N LEU A 899 -3.78 -0.80 -27.91
CA LEU A 899 -3.35 -0.62 -26.53
C LEU A 899 -2.50 -1.82 -26.13
N LEU A 900 -1.34 -1.54 -25.55
CA LEU A 900 -0.41 -2.56 -25.07
C LEU A 900 -0.96 -3.17 -23.78
N LEU A 901 -1.12 -4.49 -23.76
CA LEU A 901 -1.44 -5.24 -22.57
C LEU A 901 -0.15 -5.87 -22.05
N GLU A 902 0.42 -5.24 -21.04
CA GLU A 902 1.59 -5.73 -20.33
C GLU A 902 1.20 -6.46 -19.04
N GLY A 903 2.04 -7.41 -18.67
CA GLY A 903 1.90 -8.13 -17.42
C GLY A 903 3.20 -8.86 -17.11
N HIS A 904 3.52 -8.96 -15.83
CA HIS A 904 4.62 -9.78 -15.37
C HIS A 904 4.09 -11.19 -15.05
N CYS A 905 4.63 -12.19 -15.73
CA CYS A 905 4.36 -13.59 -15.37
C CYS A 905 5.44 -14.06 -14.41
N PHE A 906 5.01 -14.64 -13.31
CA PHE A 906 5.86 -15.35 -12.36
C PHE A 906 5.31 -16.76 -12.25
N ASP A 907 6.21 -17.74 -12.24
CA ASP A 907 5.83 -19.09 -11.85
C ASP A 907 5.57 -19.11 -10.34
N VAL A 908 4.37 -19.53 -9.93
CA VAL A 908 3.95 -19.55 -8.52
C VAL A 908 4.81 -20.52 -7.70
N THR A 909 5.39 -21.54 -8.33
CA THR A 909 6.25 -22.51 -7.65
C THR A 909 7.70 -22.03 -7.51
N THR A 910 8.24 -21.31 -8.51
CA THR A 910 9.67 -20.96 -8.51
C THR A 910 9.96 -19.47 -8.29
N GLY A 911 8.92 -18.62 -8.18
CA GLY A 911 9.04 -17.17 -8.02
C GLY A 911 9.77 -16.45 -9.18
N GLN A 912 10.25 -17.20 -10.16
CA GLN A 912 11.06 -16.74 -11.27
C GLN A 912 10.18 -16.44 -12.49
N PRO A 913 10.60 -15.51 -13.36
CA PRO A 913 9.94 -15.33 -14.63
C PRO A 913 10.08 -16.63 -15.44
N PRO A 914 8.97 -17.22 -15.92
CA PRO A 914 9.01 -18.50 -16.61
C PRO A 914 9.89 -18.38 -17.87
N PRO A 915 10.75 -19.38 -18.16
CA PRO A 915 11.57 -19.34 -19.36
C PRO A 915 10.69 -19.59 -20.60
N ARG A 916 10.31 -18.50 -21.29
CA ARG A 916 9.51 -18.48 -22.54
C ARG A 916 8.07 -19.02 -22.40
N PRO A 917 7.16 -18.31 -21.70
CA PRO A 917 5.74 -18.62 -21.78
C PRO A 917 5.23 -18.26 -23.19
N ALA A 918 4.82 -19.27 -23.97
CA ALA A 918 3.94 -19.03 -25.11
C ALA A 918 2.53 -18.79 -24.55
N VAL A 919 2.16 -17.53 -24.32
CA VAL A 919 0.84 -17.18 -23.80
C VAL A 919 -0.17 -17.29 -24.94
N HIS A 920 -1.03 -18.31 -24.91
CA HIS A 920 -2.17 -18.38 -25.83
C HIS A 920 -3.24 -17.37 -25.39
N PRO A 921 -3.76 -16.53 -26.30
CA PRO A 921 -4.71 -15.45 -25.97
C PRO A 921 -6.05 -15.94 -25.36
N GLY A 922 -6.35 -17.24 -25.42
CA GLY A 922 -7.53 -17.83 -24.79
C GLY A 922 -7.46 -18.00 -23.27
N HIS A 923 -6.29 -17.82 -22.65
CA HIS A 923 -6.12 -18.00 -21.19
C HIS A 923 -6.18 -16.70 -20.37
N CYS A 924 -6.31 -15.53 -21.02
CA CYS A 924 -6.31 -14.21 -20.36
C CYS A 924 -7.68 -13.51 -20.31
N LEU A 925 -8.79 -14.21 -20.47
CA LEU A 925 -10.16 -13.65 -20.42
C LEU A 925 -10.96 -14.08 -19.19
#